data_AF-J3DEE7-F1
#
_entry.id   AF-J3DEE7-F1
#
_cell.length_a   1.000
_cell.length_b   1.000
_cell.length_c   1.000
_cell.angle_alpha   90.00
_cell.angle_beta   90.00
_cell.angle_gamma   90.00
#
_symmetry.space_group_name_H-M   'P 1'
#
loop_
_entity.id
_entity.type
_entity.pdbx_description
1 polymer ?
#
loop_
_entity_poly.entity_id
_entity_poly.type
_entity_poly.pdbx_seq_one_letter_code
_entity_poly.pdbx_strand_id
1 'polypeptide(L)'
;MTVSTVVNHEQYDGNGTTTVFPYRFRILKDSHMVVTASNPDGLLTTLVLGTDYTITGVGLVSGGSVVLNSALATGWQISLDRDLPAVQETDLRNQGKFFAETHEDAFDYLTMLVQRALSVFGLALRKPSWIAKYYDAQGNRIANLGDPINPQDASTKAYTDSVNTASLNKTLRVPEVYVAPLPSITELEGKVIGFVGGKPVGVPVPSGSAADVLIQLAKNTGSALIGTNHRGTLASDLNAIDRRPDGYGNSIENVLANGKDVQIEKDISQAFPVILSQEQVFDGAGGKLNITSQTSSGVLADARSNANKDFIRISSAKLYGTVIDSDGSAAAVAAYGAFLRDLEYPVIDGLYANGFTGGVANINTVSSVIKNVRATNTVYHPTPVRGGYGVFLDETRQAIIDGVQFDASSANNGRHMLYVSRGGGGNTYDGCQNTLAVNMIGKYRNKDNRDFWGINVRKSTRTLVGNTIIEGAPGGVSYNVENGYIEKSMLFNLSVSVLKYQNGVGVYGVTQTYDASDNKVTGFLDSGLSIEVKPKDSTVNGSDCIGYSVAGTNGRIANLLTNISTAGTPILIQPGTKNVIIDGVLDYTSDNSSETLGAMITFTGGAGLCDNITVRGVKTPRKMFARLTGVTNLTVDYTRQARITVASGVATKFDDHELISTITLSSTAITIVFNAHATQKAIEDASVRPIGAYQVFMSSTANKTLVINTYTITGAVLNPLTTAISLGLVLYS
;
A
#
# COMPACT_ATOMS: atom_id res chain seq x y z
N MET A 1 -121.87 -3.31 -34.30
CA MET A 1 -121.88 -2.91 -32.85
C MET A 1 -120.47 -2.51 -32.45
N THR A 2 -120.25 -1.33 -31.85
CA THR A 2 -118.93 -0.68 -31.63
C THR A 2 -118.25 -1.05 -30.28
N VAL A 3 -116.91 -1.04 -30.21
CA VAL A 3 -116.11 -1.23 -28.99
C VAL A 3 -116.24 -0.04 -28.03
N SER A 4 -116.81 -0.28 -26.85
CA SER A 4 -117.11 0.76 -25.85
C SER A 4 -116.38 0.61 -24.50
N THR A 5 -115.54 -0.43 -24.33
CA THR A 5 -114.77 -0.68 -23.11
C THR A 5 -113.29 -0.37 -23.32
N VAL A 6 -112.61 0.13 -22.28
CA VAL A 6 -111.13 0.30 -22.25
C VAL A 6 -110.41 -0.94 -21.75
N VAL A 7 -111.14 -1.93 -21.21
CA VAL A 7 -110.57 -3.17 -20.71
C VAL A 7 -110.20 -4.06 -21.90
N ASN A 8 -108.93 -4.45 -21.97
CA ASN A 8 -108.38 -5.33 -23.00
C ASN A 8 -107.61 -6.53 -22.42
N HIS A 9 -107.49 -6.58 -21.09
CA HIS A 9 -106.90 -7.68 -20.35
C HIS A 9 -107.58 -7.81 -18.98
N GLU A 10 -107.52 -8.99 -18.39
CA GLU A 10 -108.00 -9.28 -17.03
C GLU A 10 -107.02 -10.22 -16.33
N GLN A 11 -106.84 -10.04 -15.03
CA GLN A 11 -105.93 -10.85 -14.23
C GLN A 11 -106.67 -11.50 -13.06
N TYR A 12 -106.28 -12.72 -12.75
CA TYR A 12 -106.88 -13.52 -11.67
C TYR A 12 -105.82 -14.25 -10.88
N ASP A 13 -106.09 -14.43 -9.59
CA ASP A 13 -105.29 -15.28 -8.72
C ASP A 13 -105.86 -16.71 -8.71
N GLY A 14 -104.95 -17.68 -8.73
CA GLY A 14 -105.25 -19.10 -8.58
C GLY A 14 -105.58 -19.45 -7.13
N ASN A 15 -106.62 -20.25 -6.95
CA ASN A 15 -107.07 -20.75 -5.65
C ASN A 15 -107.06 -22.29 -5.57
N GLY A 16 -106.47 -22.95 -6.57
CA GLY A 16 -106.39 -24.40 -6.68
C GLY A 16 -107.67 -25.11 -7.10
N THR A 17 -108.77 -24.40 -7.36
CA THR A 17 -110.08 -25.00 -7.69
C THR A 17 -110.78 -24.38 -8.89
N THR A 18 -110.58 -23.08 -9.17
CA THR A 18 -111.20 -22.38 -10.29
C THR A 18 -110.56 -22.79 -11.63
N THR A 19 -111.38 -23.24 -12.56
CA THR A 19 -110.99 -23.54 -13.96
C THR A 19 -111.56 -22.55 -14.97
N VAL A 20 -112.58 -21.76 -14.59
CA VAL A 20 -113.28 -20.84 -15.48
C VAL A 20 -112.97 -19.40 -15.08
N PHE A 21 -112.34 -18.66 -15.99
CA PHE A 21 -111.96 -17.26 -15.79
C PHE A 21 -112.68 -16.38 -16.80
N PRO A 22 -113.57 -15.47 -16.35
CA PRO A 22 -114.33 -14.62 -17.26
C PRO A 22 -113.43 -13.53 -17.87
N TYR A 23 -113.72 -13.13 -19.10
CA TYR A 23 -113.14 -11.93 -19.71
C TYR A 23 -114.28 -11.04 -20.23
N ARG A 24 -114.21 -9.73 -19.98
CA ARG A 24 -115.31 -8.78 -20.24
C ARG A 24 -115.08 -7.92 -21.48
N PHE A 25 -114.25 -8.41 -22.40
CA PHE A 25 -113.81 -7.66 -23.56
C PHE A 25 -113.97 -8.52 -24.82
N ARG A 26 -114.43 -7.93 -25.93
CA ARG A 26 -114.65 -8.67 -27.20
C ARG A 26 -113.34 -9.22 -27.76
N ILE A 27 -113.32 -10.45 -28.24
CA ILE A 27 -112.24 -10.98 -29.09
C ILE A 27 -112.87 -11.45 -30.41
N LEU A 28 -112.18 -11.24 -31.53
CA LEU A 28 -112.76 -11.51 -32.86
C LEU A 28 -112.56 -12.97 -33.29
N LYS A 29 -111.47 -13.59 -32.85
CA LYS A 29 -111.12 -15.00 -33.07
C LYS A 29 -110.61 -15.56 -31.74
N ASP A 30 -110.70 -16.86 -31.55
CA ASP A 30 -110.14 -17.57 -30.40
C ASP A 30 -108.62 -17.35 -30.28
N SER A 31 -107.92 -17.35 -31.41
CA SER A 31 -106.49 -17.04 -31.52
C SER A 31 -106.11 -15.62 -31.11
N HIS A 32 -107.08 -14.72 -30.89
CA HIS A 32 -106.83 -13.34 -30.44
C HIS A 32 -106.80 -13.18 -28.91
N MET A 33 -106.79 -14.30 -28.18
CA MET A 33 -106.62 -14.33 -26.73
C MET A 33 -105.28 -15.02 -26.43
N VAL A 34 -104.41 -14.32 -25.71
CA VAL A 34 -103.20 -14.89 -25.14
C VAL A 34 -103.43 -15.06 -23.64
N VAL A 35 -103.15 -16.25 -23.15
CA VAL A 35 -103.28 -16.58 -21.74
C VAL A 35 -101.91 -16.90 -21.17
N THR A 36 -101.54 -16.19 -20.12
CA THR A 36 -100.22 -16.32 -19.50
C THR A 36 -100.39 -16.64 -18.03
N ALA A 37 -99.70 -17.67 -17.53
CA ALA A 37 -99.69 -18.02 -16.12
C ALA A 37 -98.32 -17.71 -15.51
N SER A 38 -98.32 -17.12 -14.31
CA SER A 38 -97.12 -16.93 -13.49
C SER A 38 -97.15 -17.89 -12.33
N ASN A 39 -96.05 -18.59 -12.07
CA ASN A 39 -95.87 -19.37 -10.86
C ASN A 39 -95.52 -18.47 -9.66
N PRO A 40 -95.50 -19.00 -8.41
CA PRO A 40 -95.13 -18.23 -7.21
C PRO A 40 -93.71 -17.65 -7.22
N ASP A 41 -92.80 -18.22 -8.02
CA ASP A 41 -91.42 -17.75 -8.18
C ASP A 41 -91.27 -16.64 -9.25
N GLY A 42 -92.38 -16.23 -9.87
CA GLY A 42 -92.41 -15.18 -10.90
C GLY A 42 -92.00 -15.64 -12.30
N LEU A 43 -91.94 -16.96 -12.54
CA LEU A 43 -91.69 -17.52 -13.87
C LEU A 43 -92.97 -17.50 -14.70
N LEU A 44 -92.93 -16.79 -15.83
CA LEU A 44 -94.04 -16.67 -16.77
C LEU A 44 -94.06 -17.81 -17.78
N THR A 45 -95.24 -18.39 -18.02
CA THR A 45 -95.51 -19.41 -19.04
C THR A 45 -96.74 -19.02 -19.85
N THR A 46 -96.62 -18.92 -21.17
CA THR A 46 -97.76 -18.75 -22.07
C THR A 46 -98.46 -20.09 -22.29
N LEU A 47 -99.75 -20.16 -21.98
CA LEU A 47 -100.57 -21.36 -22.16
C LEU A 47 -100.99 -21.52 -23.62
N VAL A 48 -101.19 -22.76 -24.06
CA VAL A 48 -101.51 -23.10 -25.46
C VAL A 48 -103.01 -23.32 -25.64
N LEU A 49 -103.63 -22.52 -26.51
CA LEU A 49 -105.05 -22.67 -26.88
C LEU A 49 -105.35 -24.05 -27.47
N GLY A 50 -106.41 -24.70 -27.00
CA GLY A 50 -106.84 -26.04 -27.39
C GLY A 50 -106.14 -27.19 -26.65
N THR A 51 -104.99 -26.92 -26.01
CA THR A 51 -104.26 -27.91 -25.20
C THR A 51 -104.38 -27.64 -23.70
N ASP A 52 -104.19 -26.39 -23.28
CA ASP A 52 -104.20 -26.00 -21.87
C ASP A 52 -105.51 -25.31 -21.49
N TYR A 53 -106.12 -24.60 -22.44
CA TYR A 53 -107.38 -23.90 -22.24
C TYR A 53 -108.23 -23.85 -23.50
N THR A 54 -109.52 -23.65 -23.31
CA THR A 54 -110.49 -23.37 -24.37
C THR A 54 -111.18 -22.03 -24.11
N ILE A 55 -111.82 -21.46 -25.13
CA ILE A 55 -112.45 -20.15 -25.06
C ILE A 55 -113.92 -20.27 -25.43
N THR A 56 -114.75 -19.61 -24.63
CA THR A 56 -116.17 -19.41 -24.91
C THR A 56 -116.46 -17.94 -25.12
N GLY A 57 -117.50 -17.60 -25.88
CA GLY A 57 -117.91 -16.20 -26.08
C GLY A 57 -117.05 -15.40 -27.07
N VAL A 58 -116.37 -16.09 -28.00
CA VAL A 58 -115.69 -15.44 -29.13
C VAL A 58 -116.72 -14.66 -29.97
N GLY A 59 -116.35 -13.44 -30.37
CA GLY A 59 -117.20 -12.53 -31.15
C GLY A 59 -118.20 -11.72 -30.33
N LEU A 60 -118.52 -12.12 -29.10
CA LEU A 60 -119.49 -11.43 -28.23
C LEU A 60 -118.91 -10.14 -27.64
N VAL A 61 -119.71 -9.06 -27.66
CA VAL A 61 -119.31 -7.75 -27.13
C VAL A 61 -119.09 -7.78 -25.61
N SER A 62 -119.90 -8.56 -24.89
CA SER A 62 -119.79 -8.76 -23.44
C SER A 62 -118.57 -9.60 -23.02
N GLY A 63 -117.81 -10.13 -23.98
CA GLY A 63 -116.77 -11.12 -23.74
C GLY A 63 -117.34 -12.51 -23.42
N GLY A 64 -116.54 -13.31 -22.74
CA GLY A 64 -116.82 -14.73 -22.50
C GLY A 64 -115.98 -15.30 -21.36
N SER A 65 -115.50 -16.54 -21.49
CA SER A 65 -114.64 -17.14 -20.47
C SER A 65 -113.54 -18.00 -21.08
N VAL A 66 -112.37 -17.92 -20.46
CA VAL A 66 -111.26 -18.87 -20.64
C VAL A 66 -111.46 -20.02 -19.67
N VAL A 67 -111.52 -21.24 -20.19
CA VAL A 67 -111.71 -22.46 -19.41
C VAL A 67 -110.43 -23.27 -19.47
N LEU A 68 -109.71 -23.36 -18.36
CA LEU A 68 -108.52 -24.18 -18.22
C LEU A 68 -108.89 -25.66 -18.10
N ASN A 69 -108.05 -26.52 -18.65
CA ASN A 69 -108.20 -27.98 -18.53
C ASN A 69 -107.82 -28.51 -17.14
N SER A 70 -107.15 -27.69 -16.32
CA SER A 70 -106.82 -27.98 -14.92
C SER A 70 -106.92 -26.70 -14.10
N ALA A 71 -107.35 -26.81 -12.83
CA ALA A 71 -107.55 -25.65 -11.97
C ALA A 71 -106.24 -24.89 -11.77
N LEU A 72 -106.30 -23.55 -11.80
CA LEU A 72 -105.11 -22.72 -11.56
C LEU A 72 -104.69 -22.87 -10.09
N ALA A 73 -103.51 -23.42 -9.87
CA ALA A 73 -102.99 -23.76 -8.54
C ALA A 73 -102.90 -22.53 -7.62
N THR A 74 -103.01 -22.75 -6.31
CA THR A 74 -102.89 -21.67 -5.31
C THR A 74 -101.52 -20.98 -5.41
N GLY A 75 -101.54 -19.64 -5.41
CA GLY A 75 -100.33 -18.82 -5.52
C GLY A 75 -99.83 -18.58 -6.94
N TRP A 76 -100.47 -19.19 -7.94
CA TRP A 76 -100.27 -18.82 -9.34
C TRP A 76 -101.15 -17.64 -9.72
N GLN A 77 -100.74 -16.87 -10.72
CA GLN A 77 -101.56 -15.81 -11.31
C GLN A 77 -101.78 -16.11 -12.78
N ILE A 78 -102.90 -15.66 -13.33
CA ILE A 78 -103.21 -15.79 -14.76
C ILE A 78 -103.60 -14.44 -15.33
N SER A 79 -103.09 -14.13 -16.52
CA SER A 79 -103.44 -12.97 -17.31
C SER A 79 -104.12 -13.43 -18.59
N LEU A 80 -105.28 -12.84 -18.87
CA LEU A 80 -106.05 -13.05 -20.09
C LEU A 80 -105.94 -11.77 -20.91
N ASP A 81 -105.24 -11.81 -22.03
CA ASP A 81 -104.89 -10.61 -22.80
C ASP A 81 -105.44 -10.70 -24.21
N ARG A 82 -106.06 -9.62 -24.69
CA ARG A 82 -106.41 -9.48 -26.11
C ARG A 82 -105.14 -9.22 -26.93
N ASP A 83 -104.78 -10.17 -27.78
CA ASP A 83 -103.65 -10.06 -28.70
C ASP A 83 -104.11 -10.19 -30.15
N LEU A 84 -104.22 -9.05 -30.83
CA LEU A 84 -104.62 -8.97 -32.24
C LEU A 84 -103.38 -8.78 -33.12
N PRO A 85 -103.29 -9.47 -34.28
CA PRO A 85 -102.29 -9.15 -35.28
C PRO A 85 -102.43 -7.69 -35.74
N ALA A 86 -101.32 -6.94 -35.79
CA ALA A 86 -101.32 -5.54 -36.21
C ALA A 86 -101.43 -5.39 -37.74
N VAL A 87 -102.52 -5.89 -38.32
CA VAL A 87 -102.83 -5.86 -39.75
C VAL A 87 -104.21 -5.27 -39.99
N GLN A 88 -104.45 -4.72 -41.19
CA GLN A 88 -105.80 -4.34 -41.61
C GLN A 88 -106.41 -5.50 -42.39
N GLU A 89 -107.38 -6.20 -41.80
CA GLU A 89 -108.03 -7.36 -42.46
C GLU A 89 -109.06 -6.94 -43.52
N THR A 90 -109.64 -5.74 -43.40
CA THR A 90 -110.73 -5.27 -44.26
C THR A 90 -110.24 -4.33 -45.35
N ASP A 91 -110.41 -4.73 -46.62
CA ASP A 91 -110.19 -3.91 -47.82
C ASP A 91 -111.50 -3.25 -48.30
N LEU A 92 -111.55 -1.91 -48.29
CA LEU A 92 -112.74 -1.14 -48.69
C LEU A 92 -112.64 -0.73 -50.16
N ARG A 93 -113.48 -1.33 -51.01
CA ARG A 93 -113.48 -1.07 -52.48
C ARG A 93 -114.18 0.23 -52.86
N ASN A 94 -113.63 0.94 -53.84
CA ASN A 94 -114.23 2.16 -54.39
C ASN A 94 -115.51 1.85 -55.20
N GLN A 95 -116.55 2.68 -55.05
CA GLN A 95 -117.87 2.56 -55.71
C GLN A 95 -118.73 1.32 -55.36
N GLY A 96 -118.40 0.60 -54.28
CA GLY A 96 -119.28 -0.44 -53.72
C GLY A 96 -120.47 0.14 -52.92
N LYS A 97 -121.53 -0.65 -52.72
CA LYS A 97 -122.63 -0.28 -51.80
C LYS A 97 -122.06 -0.10 -50.38
N PHE A 98 -122.42 0.99 -49.71
CA PHE A 98 -121.98 1.26 -48.35
C PHE A 98 -122.65 0.30 -47.35
N PHE A 99 -121.88 -0.63 -46.81
CA PHE A 99 -122.29 -1.48 -45.69
C PHE A 99 -121.64 -0.94 -44.42
N ALA A 100 -122.46 -0.35 -43.54
CA ALA A 100 -121.98 0.27 -42.30
C ALA A 100 -121.23 -0.73 -41.39
N GLU A 101 -121.70 -1.98 -41.31
CA GLU A 101 -121.09 -3.01 -40.46
C GLU A 101 -119.64 -3.32 -40.85
N THR A 102 -119.31 -3.34 -42.15
CA THR A 102 -117.94 -3.57 -42.63
C THR A 102 -116.97 -2.46 -42.21
N HIS A 103 -117.45 -1.22 -42.09
CA HIS A 103 -116.64 -0.09 -41.63
C HIS A 103 -116.47 -0.12 -40.11
N GLU A 104 -117.55 -0.40 -39.37
CA GLU A 104 -117.50 -0.54 -37.91
C GLU A 104 -116.58 -1.68 -37.47
N ASP A 105 -116.64 -2.85 -38.11
CA ASP A 105 -115.73 -3.96 -37.78
C ASP A 105 -114.26 -3.60 -38.01
N ALA A 106 -113.95 -2.79 -39.05
CA ALA A 106 -112.61 -2.32 -39.32
C ALA A 106 -112.13 -1.27 -38.29
N PHE A 107 -113.01 -0.34 -37.89
CA PHE A 107 -112.70 0.65 -36.86
C PHE A 107 -112.55 0.01 -35.49
N ASP A 108 -113.42 -0.94 -35.13
CA ASP A 108 -113.31 -1.72 -33.91
C ASP A 108 -111.97 -2.48 -33.85
N TYR A 109 -111.56 -3.13 -34.94
CA TYR A 109 -110.26 -3.81 -35.01
C TYR A 109 -109.10 -2.84 -34.71
N LEU A 110 -109.12 -1.66 -35.33
CA LEU A 110 -108.09 -0.64 -35.12
C LEU A 110 -108.10 -0.11 -33.68
N THR A 111 -109.28 0.17 -33.11
CA THR A 111 -109.41 0.62 -31.72
C THR A 111 -108.90 -0.45 -30.75
N MET A 112 -109.16 -1.73 -30.99
CA MET A 112 -108.63 -2.81 -30.17
C MET A 112 -107.09 -2.93 -30.28
N LEU A 113 -106.50 -2.68 -31.45
CA LEU A 113 -105.04 -2.61 -31.61
C LEU A 113 -104.42 -1.45 -30.83
N VAL A 114 -105.07 -0.29 -30.79
CA VAL A 114 -104.61 0.87 -30.00
C VAL A 114 -104.64 0.55 -28.50
N GLN A 115 -105.70 -0.09 -28.01
CA GLN A 115 -105.79 -0.52 -26.61
C GLN A 115 -104.66 -1.49 -26.24
N ARG A 116 -104.35 -2.45 -27.11
CA ARG A 116 -103.21 -3.37 -26.94
C ARG A 116 -101.89 -2.61 -26.84
N ALA A 117 -101.63 -1.68 -27.76
CA ALA A 117 -100.38 -0.91 -27.75
C ALA A 117 -100.20 -0.12 -26.43
N LEU A 118 -101.26 0.54 -25.95
CA LEU A 118 -101.23 1.27 -24.68
C LEU A 118 -100.99 0.35 -23.47
N SER A 119 -101.55 -0.85 -23.48
CA SER A 119 -101.36 -1.85 -22.42
C SER A 119 -99.92 -2.36 -22.38
N VAL A 120 -99.30 -2.68 -23.53
CA VAL A 120 -97.88 -3.09 -23.60
C VAL A 120 -96.94 -1.97 -23.13
N PHE A 121 -97.23 -0.70 -23.47
CA PHE A 121 -96.46 0.44 -22.94
C PHE A 121 -96.54 0.56 -21.41
N GLY A 122 -97.60 0.03 -20.79
CA GLY A 122 -97.71 -0.06 -19.33
C GLY A 122 -96.65 -0.96 -18.69
N LEU A 123 -96.07 -1.90 -19.44
CA LEU A 123 -95.05 -2.86 -18.97
C LEU A 123 -93.61 -2.38 -19.20
N ALA A 124 -93.40 -1.28 -19.93
CA ALA A 124 -92.07 -0.76 -20.25
C ALA A 124 -91.49 0.07 -19.10
N LEU A 125 -90.17 0.00 -18.92
CA LEU A 125 -89.45 0.89 -18.00
C LEU A 125 -89.54 2.32 -18.54
N ARG A 126 -90.27 3.19 -17.83
CA ARG A 126 -90.60 4.54 -18.31
C ARG A 126 -90.43 5.58 -17.22
N LYS A 127 -90.39 6.83 -17.66
CA LYS A 127 -90.52 7.97 -16.76
C LYS A 127 -91.96 8.07 -16.27
N PRO A 128 -92.20 8.32 -14.98
CA PRO A 128 -93.56 8.48 -14.45
C PRO A 128 -94.23 9.77 -14.97
N SER A 129 -93.45 10.80 -15.32
CA SER A 129 -93.91 12.03 -15.96
C SER A 129 -92.82 12.67 -16.82
N TRP A 130 -93.18 13.64 -17.66
CA TRP A 130 -92.22 14.36 -18.50
C TRP A 130 -91.10 15.07 -17.70
N ILE A 131 -91.42 15.55 -16.49
CA ILE A 131 -90.48 16.27 -15.62
C ILE A 131 -89.60 15.36 -14.75
N ALA A 132 -89.93 14.06 -14.64
CA ALA A 132 -89.09 13.13 -13.89
C ALA A 132 -87.67 13.07 -14.50
N LYS A 133 -86.64 12.80 -13.70
CA LYS A 133 -85.27 12.62 -14.19
C LYS A 133 -84.77 11.18 -14.04
N TYR A 134 -85.69 10.26 -13.76
CA TYR A 134 -85.42 8.86 -13.56
C TYR A 134 -86.45 8.01 -14.30
N TYR A 135 -86.05 6.79 -14.62
CA TYR A 135 -86.96 5.73 -15.03
C TYR A 135 -87.42 5.00 -13.78
N ASP A 136 -88.73 4.83 -13.63
CA ASP A 136 -89.33 4.19 -12.46
C ASP A 136 -89.64 2.72 -12.77
N ALA A 137 -88.96 1.80 -12.07
CA ALA A 137 -89.24 0.37 -12.16
C ALA A 137 -90.44 -0.05 -11.28
N GLN A 138 -91.03 0.88 -10.52
CA GLN A 138 -92.20 0.67 -9.66
C GLN A 138 -92.01 -0.43 -8.61
N GLY A 139 -90.77 -0.59 -8.13
CA GLY A 139 -90.39 -1.67 -7.20
C GLY A 139 -90.11 -3.01 -7.87
N ASN A 140 -90.28 -3.14 -9.19
CA ASN A 140 -89.92 -4.35 -9.93
C ASN A 140 -88.40 -4.47 -10.12
N ARG A 141 -87.92 -5.71 -10.17
CA ARG A 141 -86.51 -6.01 -10.45
C ARG A 141 -86.19 -5.78 -11.93
N ILE A 142 -85.08 -5.08 -12.21
CA ILE A 142 -84.46 -5.07 -13.54
C ILE A 142 -83.52 -6.27 -13.64
N ALA A 143 -83.82 -7.19 -14.56
CA ALA A 143 -83.06 -8.42 -14.76
C ALA A 143 -82.42 -8.46 -16.16
N ASN A 144 -81.38 -9.29 -16.32
CA ASN A 144 -80.65 -9.51 -17.58
C ASN A 144 -79.93 -8.26 -18.14
N LEU A 145 -79.40 -7.41 -17.26
CA LEU A 145 -78.53 -6.30 -17.62
C LEU A 145 -77.10 -6.80 -17.95
N GLY A 146 -76.46 -6.25 -18.97
CA GLY A 146 -75.04 -6.49 -19.25
C GLY A 146 -74.11 -5.83 -18.23
N ASP A 147 -72.82 -6.18 -18.25
CA ASP A 147 -71.83 -5.55 -17.37
C ASP A 147 -71.54 -4.09 -17.77
N PRO A 148 -71.28 -3.20 -16.79
CA PRO A 148 -71.02 -1.79 -17.07
C PRO A 148 -69.68 -1.59 -17.80
N ILE A 149 -69.67 -0.74 -18.83
CA ILE A 149 -68.45 -0.40 -19.60
C ILE A 149 -68.03 1.05 -19.30
N ASN A 150 -68.99 1.97 -19.28
CA ASN A 150 -68.75 3.39 -19.02
C ASN A 150 -69.09 3.79 -17.58
N PRO A 151 -68.53 4.90 -17.07
CA PRO A 151 -68.71 5.29 -15.66
C PRO A 151 -70.15 5.58 -15.22
N GLN A 152 -71.08 5.82 -16.16
CA GLN A 152 -72.49 6.09 -15.88
C GLN A 152 -73.40 4.89 -16.13
N ASP A 153 -72.86 3.73 -16.52
CA ASP A 153 -73.64 2.52 -16.73
C ASP A 153 -74.14 1.96 -15.38
N ALA A 154 -75.34 1.38 -15.37
CA ALA A 154 -75.81 0.63 -14.22
C ALA A 154 -74.98 -0.65 -14.05
N SER A 155 -74.60 -0.99 -12.81
CA SER A 155 -73.78 -2.18 -12.51
C SER A 155 -74.62 -3.36 -12.06
N THR A 156 -74.25 -4.56 -12.50
CA THR A 156 -74.81 -5.80 -11.98
C THR A 156 -74.25 -6.08 -10.58
N LYS A 157 -75.04 -6.71 -9.70
CA LYS A 157 -74.56 -7.12 -8.37
C LYS A 157 -73.28 -7.97 -8.46
N ALA A 158 -73.19 -8.84 -9.47
CA ALA A 158 -72.04 -9.71 -9.69
C ALA A 158 -70.75 -8.91 -9.98
N TYR A 159 -70.85 -7.88 -10.83
CA TYR A 159 -69.72 -6.99 -11.10
C TYR A 159 -69.22 -6.29 -9.83
N THR A 160 -70.14 -5.72 -9.04
CA THR A 160 -69.80 -5.04 -7.78
C THR A 160 -69.15 -5.99 -6.74
N ASP A 161 -69.69 -7.20 -6.58
CA ASP A 161 -69.14 -8.20 -5.65
C ASP A 161 -67.72 -8.66 -6.06
N SER A 162 -67.47 -8.80 -7.37
CA SER A 162 -66.16 -9.17 -7.92
C SER A 162 -65.10 -8.09 -7.62
N VAL A 163 -65.41 -6.83 -7.90
CA VAL A 163 -64.51 -5.69 -7.60
C VAL A 163 -64.23 -5.58 -6.10
N ASN A 164 -65.25 -5.77 -5.25
CA ASN A 164 -65.08 -5.75 -3.80
C ASN A 164 -64.21 -6.92 -3.30
N THR A 165 -64.42 -8.14 -3.81
CA THR A 165 -63.63 -9.32 -3.43
C THR A 165 -62.16 -9.17 -3.81
N ALA A 166 -61.88 -8.66 -5.02
CA ALA A 166 -60.51 -8.40 -5.48
C ALA A 166 -59.79 -7.38 -4.58
N SER A 167 -60.52 -6.39 -4.09
CA SER A 167 -59.99 -5.34 -3.19
C SER A 167 -59.70 -5.90 -1.79
N LEU A 168 -60.55 -6.79 -1.26
CA LEU A 168 -60.42 -7.38 0.08
C LEU A 168 -59.40 -8.53 0.18
N ASN A 169 -58.98 -9.14 -0.94
CA ASN A 169 -57.97 -10.21 -0.95
C ASN A 169 -56.53 -9.70 -0.83
N LYS A 170 -56.31 -8.39 -0.93
CA LYS A 170 -54.97 -7.76 -0.90
C LYS A 170 -54.69 -6.95 0.38
N THR A 171 -55.49 -7.15 1.43
CA THR A 171 -55.40 -6.37 2.69
C THR A 171 -55.29 -7.27 3.92
N LEU A 172 -54.64 -6.79 4.98
CA LEU A 172 -54.61 -7.46 6.28
C LEU A 172 -55.98 -7.32 6.93
N ARG A 173 -56.65 -8.44 7.22
CA ARG A 173 -58.05 -8.45 7.67
C ARG A 173 -58.14 -8.42 9.19
N VAL A 174 -59.01 -7.56 9.69
CA VAL A 174 -59.50 -7.60 11.07
C VAL A 174 -61.04 -7.67 11.06
N PRO A 175 -61.69 -8.22 12.09
CA PRO A 175 -63.15 -8.30 12.17
C PRO A 175 -63.83 -6.94 12.45
N GLU A 176 -63.10 -5.92 12.89
CA GLU A 176 -63.61 -4.57 13.13
C GLU A 176 -63.86 -3.80 11.82
N VAL A 177 -64.86 -2.91 11.82
CA VAL A 177 -65.27 -2.12 10.65
C VAL A 177 -64.17 -1.15 10.19
N TYR A 178 -63.21 -0.82 11.06
CA TYR A 178 -62.09 0.07 10.76
C TYR A 178 -60.92 -0.11 11.74
N VAL A 179 -59.68 -0.04 11.23
CA VAL A 179 -58.44 0.07 12.01
C VAL A 179 -57.68 1.31 11.57
N ALA A 180 -57.15 2.06 12.53
CA ALA A 180 -56.39 3.27 12.25
C ALA A 180 -55.09 2.96 11.46
N PRO A 181 -54.57 3.90 10.64
CA PRO A 181 -53.32 3.71 9.89
C PRO A 181 -52.12 3.43 10.82
N LEU A 182 -51.08 2.79 10.26
CA LEU A 182 -49.82 2.61 10.99
C LEU A 182 -49.25 3.98 11.44
N PRO A 183 -48.61 4.05 12.63
CA PRO A 183 -47.85 5.21 13.05
C PRO A 183 -46.74 5.58 12.05
N SER A 184 -46.20 6.79 12.18
CA SER A 184 -45.13 7.27 11.28
C SER A 184 -43.86 6.39 11.39
N ILE A 185 -43.03 6.38 10.34
CA ILE A 185 -41.77 5.60 10.33
C ILE A 185 -40.87 5.97 11.53
N THR A 186 -40.80 7.25 11.89
CA THR A 186 -40.07 7.73 13.06
C THR A 186 -40.60 7.15 14.38
N GLU A 187 -41.89 6.87 14.49
CA GLU A 187 -42.48 6.24 15.69
C GLU A 187 -42.28 4.72 15.75
N LEU A 188 -42.06 4.10 14.58
CA LEU A 188 -41.89 2.66 14.40
C LEU A 188 -40.43 2.18 14.42
N GLU A 189 -39.45 3.08 14.28
CA GLU A 189 -38.03 2.74 14.26
C GLU A 189 -37.62 1.97 15.53
N GLY A 190 -37.03 0.78 15.35
CA GLY A 190 -36.57 -0.09 16.44
C GLY A 190 -37.66 -0.82 17.23
N LYS A 191 -38.92 -0.85 16.75
CA LYS A 191 -40.07 -1.47 17.44
C LYS A 191 -40.73 -2.55 16.58
N VAL A 192 -41.49 -3.45 17.23
CA VAL A 192 -42.40 -4.37 16.54
C VAL A 192 -43.81 -3.79 16.54
N ILE A 193 -44.63 -4.17 15.57
CA ILE A 193 -46.02 -3.69 15.49
C ILE A 193 -46.90 -4.51 16.43
N GLY A 194 -47.51 -3.84 17.40
CA GLY A 194 -48.54 -4.40 18.27
C GLY A 194 -49.84 -3.59 18.19
N PHE A 195 -50.91 -4.06 18.83
CA PHE A 195 -52.18 -3.34 18.91
C PHE A 195 -52.49 -2.98 20.37
N VAL A 196 -52.69 -1.69 20.65
CA VAL A 196 -53.06 -1.19 21.99
C VAL A 196 -54.28 -0.28 21.81
N GLY A 197 -55.36 -0.56 22.56
CA GLY A 197 -56.60 0.22 22.47
C GLY A 197 -57.23 0.25 21.07
N GLY A 198 -57.08 -0.83 20.29
CA GLY A 198 -57.65 -0.95 18.93
C GLY A 198 -56.87 -0.24 17.82
N LYS A 199 -55.69 0.32 18.11
CA LYS A 199 -54.83 0.99 17.12
C LYS A 199 -53.49 0.25 16.99
N PRO A 200 -52.92 0.15 15.77
CA PRO A 200 -51.56 -0.33 15.62
C PRO A 200 -50.62 0.70 16.24
N VAL A 201 -49.69 0.23 17.06
CA VAL A 201 -48.68 1.03 17.74
C VAL A 201 -47.33 0.34 17.62
N GLY A 202 -46.25 1.11 17.59
CA GLY A 202 -44.92 0.54 17.81
C GLY A 202 -44.80 0.13 19.27
N VAL A 203 -44.71 -1.16 19.56
CA VAL A 203 -44.42 -1.66 20.91
C VAL A 203 -42.92 -1.95 21.04
N PRO A 204 -42.31 -1.66 22.20
CA PRO A 204 -40.95 -2.10 22.49
C PRO A 204 -40.83 -3.60 22.26
N VAL A 205 -39.76 -4.02 21.62
CA VAL A 205 -39.52 -5.44 21.35
C VAL A 205 -39.38 -6.16 22.70
N PRO A 206 -40.15 -7.22 22.99
CA PRO A 206 -40.02 -7.96 24.24
C PRO A 206 -38.60 -8.50 24.39
N SER A 207 -38.00 -8.24 25.56
CA SER A 207 -36.63 -8.65 25.84
C SER A 207 -36.48 -10.17 25.68
N GLY A 208 -35.48 -10.60 24.90
CA GLY A 208 -35.18 -12.02 24.65
C GLY A 208 -35.90 -12.66 23.45
N SER A 209 -36.72 -11.91 22.70
CA SER A 209 -37.27 -12.41 21.42
C SER A 209 -36.19 -12.47 20.32
N ALA A 210 -36.38 -13.28 19.27
CA ALA A 210 -35.45 -13.33 18.13
C ALA A 210 -35.27 -11.96 17.45
N ALA A 211 -36.34 -11.15 17.41
CA ALA A 211 -36.28 -9.78 16.92
C ALA A 211 -35.42 -8.88 17.82
N ASP A 212 -35.53 -9.01 19.15
CA ASP A 212 -34.68 -8.28 20.10
C ASP A 212 -33.21 -8.70 19.92
N VAL A 213 -32.90 -10.00 19.87
CA VAL A 213 -31.53 -10.49 19.63
C VAL A 213 -30.93 -9.93 18.34
N LEU A 214 -31.65 -9.97 17.21
CA LEU A 214 -31.15 -9.41 15.95
C LEU A 214 -30.93 -7.89 16.02
N ILE A 215 -31.83 -7.16 16.69
CA ILE A 215 -31.68 -5.72 16.92
C ILE A 215 -30.47 -5.43 17.83
N GLN A 216 -30.27 -6.21 18.89
CA GLN A 216 -29.11 -6.05 19.79
C GLN A 216 -27.79 -6.38 19.09
N LEU A 217 -27.75 -7.43 18.26
CA LEU A 217 -26.57 -7.81 17.48
C LEU A 217 -26.25 -6.82 16.35
N ALA A 218 -27.26 -6.14 15.80
CA ALA A 218 -27.06 -5.10 14.78
C ALA A 218 -26.52 -3.78 15.32
N LYS A 219 -26.52 -3.56 16.64
CA LYS A 219 -25.91 -2.37 17.26
C LYS A 219 -24.39 -2.40 17.13
N ASN A 220 -23.74 -1.24 17.25
CA ASN A 220 -22.27 -1.14 17.32
C ASN A 220 -21.67 -1.94 18.50
N THR A 221 -22.47 -2.21 19.54
CA THR A 221 -22.09 -3.03 20.70
C THR A 221 -22.42 -4.51 20.53
N GLY A 222 -22.99 -4.92 19.39
CA GLY A 222 -23.48 -6.28 19.17
C GLY A 222 -22.38 -7.34 19.26
N SER A 223 -21.15 -7.00 18.87
CA SER A 223 -19.98 -7.88 19.02
C SER A 223 -19.64 -8.19 20.49
N ALA A 224 -20.03 -7.34 21.45
CA ALA A 224 -19.86 -7.61 22.87
C ALA A 224 -20.90 -8.62 23.41
N LEU A 225 -21.93 -8.95 22.63
CA LEU A 225 -22.99 -9.91 22.99
C LEU A 225 -22.75 -11.31 22.40
N ILE A 226 -21.72 -11.47 21.55
CA ILE A 226 -21.37 -12.76 20.95
C ILE A 226 -20.21 -13.35 21.74
N GLY A 227 -20.44 -14.51 22.36
CA GLY A 227 -19.43 -15.21 23.13
C GLY A 227 -18.35 -15.86 22.26
N THR A 228 -17.10 -15.90 22.74
CA THR A 228 -16.02 -16.68 22.14
C THR A 228 -15.29 -17.51 23.20
N ASN A 229 -14.74 -18.66 22.81
CA ASN A 229 -13.95 -19.52 23.71
C ASN A 229 -12.58 -18.93 24.07
N HIS A 230 -12.16 -17.83 23.43
CA HIS A 230 -10.82 -17.28 23.58
C HIS A 230 -10.79 -16.12 24.58
N ARG A 231 -11.48 -15.01 24.30
CA ARG A 231 -11.49 -13.80 25.16
C ARG A 231 -12.88 -13.43 25.69
N GLY A 232 -13.78 -14.40 25.74
CA GLY A 232 -15.13 -14.21 26.30
C GLY A 232 -16.10 -13.58 25.31
N THR A 233 -15.73 -12.50 24.61
CA THR A 233 -16.58 -11.86 23.59
C THR A 233 -15.85 -11.65 22.26
N LEU A 234 -16.63 -11.60 21.16
CA LEU A 234 -16.09 -11.30 19.82
C LEU A 234 -15.46 -9.91 19.78
N ALA A 235 -16.04 -8.93 20.48
CA ALA A 235 -15.44 -7.60 20.62
C ALA A 235 -14.02 -7.66 21.21
N SER A 236 -13.82 -8.44 22.27
CA SER A 236 -12.50 -8.60 22.89
C SER A 236 -11.49 -9.28 21.97
N ASP A 237 -11.92 -10.24 21.15
CA ASP A 237 -11.05 -10.87 20.15
C ASP A 237 -10.70 -9.94 18.99
N LEU A 238 -11.68 -9.21 18.45
CA LEU A 238 -11.44 -8.24 17.38
C LEU A 238 -10.50 -7.13 17.83
N ASN A 239 -10.68 -6.59 19.04
CA ASN A 239 -9.76 -5.58 19.58
C ASN A 239 -8.34 -6.15 19.71
N ALA A 240 -8.16 -7.38 20.16
CA ALA A 240 -6.83 -7.97 20.26
C ALA A 240 -6.15 -8.19 18.89
N ILE A 241 -6.92 -8.41 17.83
CA ILE A 241 -6.42 -8.66 16.46
C ILE A 241 -6.23 -7.36 15.68
N ASP A 242 -7.13 -6.40 15.83
CA ASP A 242 -7.04 -5.11 15.15
C ASP A 242 -5.94 -4.27 15.81
N ARG A 243 -4.92 -3.97 15.04
CA ARG A 243 -3.76 -3.19 15.46
C ARG A 243 -3.67 -1.85 14.71
N ARG A 244 -4.75 -1.44 14.04
CA ARG A 244 -4.82 -0.17 13.30
C ARG A 244 -5.28 0.96 14.21
N PRO A 245 -4.65 2.14 14.18
CA PRO A 245 -5.01 3.26 15.04
C PRO A 245 -6.47 3.73 14.94
N ASP A 246 -7.15 3.55 13.81
CA ASP A 246 -8.52 4.00 13.62
C ASP A 246 -9.55 3.27 14.51
N GLY A 247 -9.28 2.01 14.86
CA GLY A 247 -10.00 1.26 15.89
C GLY A 247 -9.76 1.76 17.33
N TYR A 248 -8.78 2.66 17.53
CA TYR A 248 -8.31 3.13 18.84
C TYR A 248 -8.35 4.67 18.95
N GLY A 249 -9.36 5.28 18.34
CA GLY A 249 -9.53 6.74 18.36
C GLY A 249 -8.49 7.49 17.53
N ASN A 250 -7.93 6.85 16.51
CA ASN A 250 -6.80 7.34 15.70
C ASN A 250 -5.52 7.61 16.50
N SER A 251 -5.27 6.85 17.58
CA SER A 251 -4.05 6.97 18.39
C SER A 251 -3.20 5.71 18.33
N ILE A 252 -1.95 5.87 17.92
CA ILE A 252 -0.93 4.81 17.92
C ILE A 252 -0.63 4.36 19.35
N GLU A 253 -0.59 5.30 20.29
CA GLU A 253 -0.31 5.06 21.70
C GLU A 253 -1.41 4.22 22.34
N ASN A 254 -2.68 4.49 22.00
CA ASN A 254 -3.79 3.67 22.48
C ASN A 254 -3.73 2.24 21.94
N VAL A 255 -3.28 2.04 20.69
CA VAL A 255 -3.04 0.69 20.15
C VAL A 255 -1.97 -0.02 20.99
N LEU A 256 -0.80 0.62 21.17
CA LEU A 256 0.34 0.05 21.89
C LEU A 256 0.08 -0.11 23.39
N ALA A 257 -0.84 0.65 23.99
CA ALA A 257 -1.27 0.45 25.37
C ALA A 257 -2.11 -0.83 25.54
N ASN A 258 -2.72 -1.32 24.46
CA ASN A 258 -3.63 -2.48 24.47
C ASN A 258 -3.07 -3.70 23.71
N GLY A 259 -1.79 -3.70 23.35
CA GLY A 259 -1.14 -4.86 22.74
C GLY A 259 0.30 -4.59 22.28
N LYS A 260 0.91 -5.59 21.64
CA LYS A 260 2.34 -5.55 21.28
C LYS A 260 2.60 -4.88 19.94
N ASP A 261 1.68 -4.97 18.99
CA ASP A 261 1.93 -4.51 17.63
C ASP A 261 1.11 -3.25 17.30
N VAL A 262 1.59 -2.43 16.37
CA VAL A 262 0.81 -1.39 15.70
C VAL A 262 1.02 -1.46 14.19
N GLN A 263 -0.06 -1.30 13.44
CA GLN A 263 -0.06 -1.28 11.97
C GLN A 263 -0.41 0.13 11.49
N ILE A 264 0.46 0.74 10.69
CA ILE A 264 0.25 2.05 10.08
C ILE A 264 -0.22 1.84 8.63
N GLU A 265 -1.54 1.71 8.46
CA GLU A 265 -2.20 1.42 7.18
C GLU A 265 -2.51 2.67 6.34
N LYS A 266 -2.57 3.84 6.98
CA LYS A 266 -2.85 5.14 6.36
C LYS A 266 -1.88 6.20 6.86
N ASP A 267 -1.86 7.34 6.19
CA ASP A 267 -0.99 8.45 6.58
C ASP A 267 -1.47 9.05 7.92
N ILE A 268 -0.56 9.15 8.89
CA ILE A 268 -0.79 9.69 10.24
C ILE A 268 0.21 10.83 10.47
N SER A 269 -0.24 11.90 11.12
CA SER A 269 0.59 13.03 11.50
C SER A 269 0.51 13.27 13.00
N GLN A 270 1.66 13.34 13.67
CA GLN A 270 1.74 13.63 15.10
C GLN A 270 3.00 14.43 15.45
N ALA A 271 2.99 15.10 16.59
CA ALA A 271 4.11 15.96 17.01
C ALA A 271 5.22 15.21 17.74
N PHE A 272 4.95 14.02 18.26
CA PHE A 272 5.84 13.25 19.15
C PHE A 272 6.20 11.90 18.52
N PRO A 273 7.34 11.30 18.89
CA PRO A 273 7.73 9.99 18.37
C PRO A 273 6.77 8.89 18.80
N VAL A 274 6.70 7.81 18.03
CA VAL A 274 6.11 6.55 18.50
C VAL A 274 7.08 5.87 19.44
N ILE A 275 6.68 5.70 20.70
CA ILE A 275 7.54 5.11 21.73
C ILE A 275 7.24 3.62 21.85
N LEU A 276 8.22 2.78 21.49
CA LEU A 276 8.10 1.32 21.64
C LEU A 276 8.60 0.86 23.01
N SER A 277 7.93 -0.15 23.56
CA SER A 277 8.30 -0.87 24.78
C SER A 277 8.70 -2.31 24.46
N GLN A 278 9.13 -3.08 25.47
CA GLN A 278 9.60 -4.46 25.28
C GLN A 278 8.66 -5.33 24.42
N GLU A 279 9.26 -6.04 23.46
CA GLU A 279 8.60 -6.93 22.48
C GLU A 279 7.56 -6.24 21.58
N GLN A 280 7.52 -4.91 21.53
CA GLN A 280 6.57 -4.22 20.66
C GLN A 280 7.05 -4.13 19.21
N VAL A 281 6.09 -4.18 18.29
CA VAL A 281 6.32 -4.13 16.85
C VAL A 281 5.65 -2.91 16.25
N PHE A 282 6.42 -2.11 15.51
CA PHE A 282 5.91 -1.09 14.61
C PHE A 282 5.94 -1.63 13.18
N ASP A 283 4.77 -1.72 12.54
CA ASP A 283 4.65 -2.15 11.15
C ASP A 283 4.07 -1.04 10.26
N GLY A 284 4.84 -0.58 9.28
CA GLY A 284 4.41 0.38 8.28
C GLY A 284 3.60 -0.29 7.17
N ALA A 285 2.39 -0.75 7.50
CA ALA A 285 1.45 -1.49 6.65
C ALA A 285 0.86 -0.69 5.45
N GLY A 286 1.70 0.08 4.76
CA GLY A 286 1.35 0.88 3.58
C GLY A 286 1.38 2.38 3.82
N GLY A 287 0.99 2.82 5.02
CA GLY A 287 0.89 4.23 5.42
C GLY A 287 2.20 4.91 5.76
N LYS A 288 2.14 6.23 5.95
CA LYS A 288 3.27 7.08 6.36
C LYS A 288 3.06 7.64 7.75
N LEU A 289 4.13 7.74 8.53
CA LEU A 289 4.15 8.52 9.76
C LEU A 289 4.87 9.85 9.51
N ASN A 290 4.14 10.96 9.65
CA ASN A 290 4.67 12.32 9.56
C ASN A 290 4.87 12.88 10.98
N ILE A 291 6.12 13.10 11.35
CA ILE A 291 6.47 13.80 12.59
C ILE A 291 6.54 15.29 12.30
N THR A 292 5.63 16.05 12.89
CA THR A 292 5.52 17.50 12.63
C THR A 292 6.51 18.33 13.44
N SER A 293 7.04 17.78 14.54
CA SER A 293 8.06 18.44 15.36
C SER A 293 9.47 18.27 14.77
N GLN A 294 10.22 19.37 14.77
CA GLN A 294 11.60 19.43 14.29
C GLN A 294 12.61 18.73 15.23
N THR A 295 12.17 18.36 16.44
CA THR A 295 13.02 17.82 17.51
C THR A 295 12.64 16.39 17.89
N SER A 296 11.81 15.72 17.09
CA SER A 296 11.28 14.39 17.41
C SER A 296 11.71 13.33 16.40
N SER A 297 12.05 12.15 16.92
CA SER A 297 12.29 10.95 16.10
C SER A 297 10.98 10.42 15.50
N GLY A 298 11.07 9.56 14.50
CA GLY A 298 9.93 8.79 14.01
C GLY A 298 9.48 7.75 15.03
N VAL A 299 10.37 6.80 15.31
CA VAL A 299 10.20 5.75 16.31
C VAL A 299 11.33 5.85 17.33
N LEU A 300 10.99 5.78 18.62
CA LEU A 300 11.90 5.91 19.75
C LEU A 300 11.81 4.69 20.67
N ALA A 301 12.96 4.12 21.01
CA ALA A 301 13.08 3.21 22.14
C ALA A 301 14.37 3.54 22.91
N ASP A 302 14.21 4.12 24.11
CA ASP A 302 15.32 4.53 24.98
C ASP A 302 15.10 3.94 26.38
N ALA A 303 15.92 2.97 26.78
CA ALA A 303 15.76 2.28 28.07
C ALA A 303 16.25 3.10 29.27
N ARG A 304 16.88 4.28 29.08
CA ARG A 304 17.18 5.18 30.21
C ARG A 304 15.94 5.87 30.75
N SER A 305 14.95 6.05 29.89
CA SER A 305 13.68 6.69 30.23
C SER A 305 12.73 5.75 30.96
N ASN A 306 12.83 4.44 30.72
CA ASN A 306 12.06 3.39 31.38
C ASN A 306 12.74 2.04 31.18
N ALA A 307 12.80 1.19 32.21
CA ALA A 307 13.58 -0.04 32.17
C ALA A 307 12.99 -1.08 31.19
N ASN A 308 13.89 -1.75 30.47
CA ASN A 308 13.68 -2.88 29.55
C ASN A 308 12.79 -2.59 28.31
N LYS A 309 13.44 -2.37 27.16
CA LYS A 309 12.80 -2.21 25.84
C LYS A 309 13.42 -3.16 24.81
N ASP A 310 13.74 -4.37 25.26
CA ASP A 310 14.37 -5.39 24.43
C ASP A 310 13.38 -6.01 23.43
N PHE A 311 13.91 -6.68 22.41
CA PHE A 311 13.12 -7.40 21.40
C PHE A 311 12.12 -6.54 20.62
N ILE A 312 12.36 -5.23 20.50
CA ILE A 312 11.53 -4.37 19.64
C ILE A 312 11.77 -4.68 18.16
N ARG A 313 10.73 -4.46 17.35
CA ARG A 313 10.83 -4.59 15.90
C ARG A 313 10.22 -3.39 15.19
N ILE A 314 10.93 -2.87 14.19
CA ILE A 314 10.45 -1.85 13.26
C ILE A 314 10.47 -2.48 11.87
N SER A 315 9.32 -2.59 11.22
CA SER A 315 9.15 -3.25 9.92
C SER A 315 8.41 -2.35 8.94
N SER A 316 8.84 -2.36 7.68
CA SER A 316 8.17 -1.67 6.55
C SER A 316 7.88 -0.17 6.78
N ALA A 317 8.61 0.48 7.68
CA ALA A 317 8.31 1.80 8.17
C ALA A 317 8.60 2.90 7.14
N LYS A 318 7.63 3.80 6.90
CA LYS A 318 7.81 5.02 6.10
C LYS A 318 7.67 6.25 6.99
N LEU A 319 8.80 6.84 7.33
CA LEU A 319 8.89 7.92 8.32
C LEU A 319 9.33 9.21 7.63
N TYR A 320 8.61 10.30 7.92
CA TYR A 320 8.89 11.64 7.43
C TYR A 320 9.03 12.60 8.61
N GLY A 321 10.15 13.30 8.68
CA GLY A 321 10.48 14.29 9.70
C GLY A 321 10.58 15.69 9.11
N THR A 322 10.57 16.68 10.00
CA THR A 322 10.66 18.11 9.67
C THR A 322 11.90 18.77 10.28
N VAL A 323 12.93 17.98 10.62
CA VAL A 323 14.16 18.47 11.26
C VAL A 323 14.82 19.53 10.36
N ILE A 324 15.35 20.57 10.98
CA ILE A 324 16.09 21.65 10.29
C ILE A 324 17.52 21.73 10.82
N ASP A 325 18.44 22.21 10.00
CA ASP A 325 19.89 22.23 10.27
C ASP A 325 20.34 23.34 11.23
N SER A 326 19.49 24.35 11.45
CA SER A 326 19.74 25.46 12.37
C SER A 326 19.43 25.15 13.83
N ASP A 327 18.70 24.06 14.10
CA ASP A 327 18.39 23.61 15.47
C ASP A 327 19.43 22.58 15.96
N GLY A 328 20.47 23.07 16.62
CA GLY A 328 21.51 22.26 17.24
C GLY A 328 21.15 21.65 18.61
N SER A 329 19.88 21.66 19.02
CA SER A 329 19.46 21.14 20.32
C SER A 329 19.68 19.63 20.44
N ALA A 330 19.86 19.14 21.67
CA ALA A 330 20.07 17.71 21.94
C ALA A 330 18.93 16.82 21.40
N ALA A 331 17.70 17.36 21.34
CA ALA A 331 16.53 16.67 20.81
C ALA A 331 16.55 16.62 19.28
N ALA A 332 16.83 17.75 18.60
CA ALA A 332 16.99 17.79 17.14
C ALA A 332 18.10 16.87 16.66
N VAL A 333 19.29 16.90 17.28
CA VAL A 333 20.41 16.02 16.89
C VAL A 333 20.15 14.53 17.19
N ALA A 334 19.13 14.22 18.00
CA ALA A 334 18.68 12.86 18.30
C ALA A 334 17.40 12.46 17.54
N ALA A 335 16.87 13.32 16.67
CA ALA A 335 15.66 13.08 15.88
C ALA A 335 15.96 12.19 14.66
N TYR A 336 16.17 10.90 14.87
CA TYR A 336 16.38 9.91 13.80
C TYR A 336 15.05 9.30 13.36
N GLY A 337 15.01 8.69 12.18
CA GLY A 337 13.86 7.88 11.78
C GLY A 337 13.58 6.79 12.83
N ALA A 338 14.61 6.01 13.17
CA ALA A 338 14.60 5.09 14.30
C ALA A 338 15.72 5.46 15.28
N PHE A 339 15.36 5.76 16.53
CA PHE A 339 16.30 6.06 17.59
C PHE A 339 16.22 5.00 18.69
N LEU A 340 17.30 4.24 18.85
CA LEU A 340 17.39 3.08 19.73
C LEU A 340 18.58 3.23 20.68
N ARG A 341 18.33 3.13 21.99
CA ARG A 341 19.36 3.32 23.00
C ARG A 341 19.19 2.37 24.20
N ASP A 342 20.30 1.75 24.60
CA ASP A 342 20.42 0.86 25.77
C ASP A 342 19.49 -0.36 25.69
N LEU A 343 19.48 -1.03 24.53
CA LEU A 343 18.55 -2.14 24.20
C LEU A 343 19.28 -3.42 23.79
N GLU A 344 18.64 -4.57 24.03
CA GLU A 344 19.05 -5.87 23.47
C GLU A 344 18.08 -6.39 22.39
N TYR A 345 18.66 -7.02 21.37
CA TYR A 345 17.95 -7.69 20.26
C TYR A 345 17.00 -6.83 19.41
N PRO A 346 17.25 -5.52 19.15
CA PRO A 346 16.36 -4.76 18.28
C PRO A 346 16.49 -5.20 16.82
N VAL A 347 15.36 -5.23 16.11
CA VAL A 347 15.34 -5.51 14.66
C VAL A 347 14.69 -4.36 13.89
N ILE A 348 15.41 -3.84 12.90
CA ILE A 348 14.90 -2.93 11.87
C ILE A 348 14.95 -3.64 10.53
N ASP A 349 13.82 -3.69 9.82
CA ASP A 349 13.73 -4.34 8.51
C ASP A 349 12.78 -3.58 7.58
N GLY A 350 13.35 -2.88 6.59
CA GLY A 350 12.58 -2.08 5.64
C GLY A 350 12.20 -0.73 6.22
N LEU A 351 13.18 0.14 6.44
CA LEU A 351 12.97 1.50 6.93
C LEU A 351 13.22 2.52 5.81
N TYR A 352 12.23 3.36 5.51
CA TYR A 352 12.41 4.60 4.78
C TYR A 352 12.34 5.79 5.74
N ALA A 353 13.43 6.55 5.85
CA ALA A 353 13.51 7.74 6.69
C ALA A 353 13.87 8.98 5.85
N ASN A 354 13.03 10.01 5.92
CA ASN A 354 13.21 11.26 5.19
C ASN A 354 13.09 12.47 6.12
N GLY A 355 13.97 13.47 6.03
CA GLY A 355 13.83 14.73 6.78
C GLY A 355 14.14 14.62 8.28
N PHE A 356 14.85 13.56 8.68
CA PHE A 356 15.35 13.34 10.03
C PHE A 356 16.85 13.65 10.12
N THR A 357 17.40 13.76 11.32
CA THR A 357 18.85 13.84 11.53
C THR A 357 19.60 12.63 10.97
N GLY A 358 18.95 11.47 10.91
CA GLY A 358 19.47 10.29 10.23
C GLY A 358 18.44 9.18 10.09
N GLY A 359 18.83 8.08 9.46
CA GLY A 359 17.98 6.89 9.30
C GLY A 359 17.82 6.12 10.59
N VAL A 360 18.90 5.47 11.04
CA VAL A 360 18.93 4.67 12.28
C VAL A 360 20.04 5.16 13.19
N ALA A 361 19.73 5.31 14.47
CA ALA A 361 20.71 5.48 15.54
C ALA A 361 20.59 4.32 16.53
N ASN A 362 21.65 3.55 16.67
CA ASN A 362 21.82 2.53 17.70
C ASN A 362 22.91 2.96 18.66
N ILE A 363 22.57 3.14 19.93
CA ILE A 363 23.47 3.61 20.97
C ILE A 363 23.48 2.58 22.11
N ASN A 364 24.65 2.03 22.42
CA ASN A 364 24.85 0.97 23.42
C ASN A 364 23.82 -0.17 23.27
N THR A 365 23.63 -0.64 22.04
CA THR A 365 22.72 -1.77 21.74
C THR A 365 23.49 -3.08 21.56
N VAL A 366 22.82 -4.21 21.79
CA VAL A 366 23.41 -5.56 21.66
C VAL A 366 22.61 -6.42 20.71
N SER A 367 23.30 -7.18 19.85
CA SER A 367 22.68 -8.14 18.93
C SER A 367 21.63 -7.52 18.02
N SER A 368 21.89 -6.30 17.53
CA SER A 368 20.97 -5.58 16.66
C SER A 368 21.05 -6.04 15.20
N VAL A 369 19.89 -6.15 14.54
CA VAL A 369 19.80 -6.42 13.10
C VAL A 369 19.16 -5.24 12.39
N ILE A 370 19.88 -4.63 11.45
CA ILE A 370 19.45 -3.48 10.66
C ILE A 370 19.46 -3.88 9.19
N LYS A 371 18.28 -3.95 8.58
CA LYS A 371 18.11 -4.39 7.19
C LYS A 371 17.29 -3.42 6.36
N ASN A 372 17.65 -3.30 5.10
CA ASN A 372 16.87 -2.60 4.08
C ASN A 372 16.53 -1.15 4.48
N VAL A 373 17.54 -0.37 4.88
CA VAL A 373 17.39 1.03 5.26
C VAL A 373 17.57 1.92 4.02
N ARG A 374 16.63 2.83 3.79
CA ARG A 374 16.75 3.94 2.85
C ARG A 374 16.64 5.25 3.63
N ALA A 375 17.73 6.03 3.63
CA ALA A 375 17.80 7.30 4.32
C ALA A 375 18.08 8.42 3.32
N THR A 376 17.18 9.40 3.24
CA THR A 376 17.24 10.53 2.31
C THR A 376 16.96 11.83 3.04
N ASN A 377 17.44 12.97 2.54
CA ASN A 377 17.24 14.27 3.18
C ASN A 377 17.64 14.25 4.67
N THR A 378 18.76 13.59 4.99
CA THR A 378 19.20 13.49 6.39
C THR A 378 19.88 14.78 6.80
N VAL A 379 19.57 15.29 7.99
CA VAL A 379 20.00 16.64 8.40
C VAL A 379 21.30 16.55 9.18
N TYR A 380 22.36 17.12 8.61
CA TYR A 380 23.60 17.42 9.32
C TYR A 380 23.47 18.77 10.04
N HIS A 381 23.91 18.82 11.29
CA HIS A 381 23.90 20.01 12.14
C HIS A 381 25.31 20.56 12.24
N PRO A 382 25.65 21.69 11.58
CA PRO A 382 27.01 22.27 11.60
C PRO A 382 27.48 22.65 12.99
N THR A 383 26.55 23.01 13.88
CA THR A 383 26.78 23.28 15.29
C THR A 383 25.72 22.49 16.05
N PRO A 384 26.03 21.30 16.64
CA PRO A 384 27.32 20.88 17.19
C PRO A 384 28.13 19.82 16.38
N VAL A 385 28.09 19.84 15.04
CA VAL A 385 28.82 18.89 14.15
C VAL A 385 28.32 17.44 14.30
N ARG A 386 27.00 17.24 14.26
CA ARG A 386 26.34 15.92 14.41
C ARG A 386 25.29 15.67 13.34
N GLY A 387 24.92 14.40 13.15
CA GLY A 387 23.85 14.04 12.23
C GLY A 387 24.25 13.98 10.76
N GLY A 388 23.24 13.79 9.91
CA GLY A 388 23.37 13.49 8.49
C GLY A 388 23.76 12.03 8.25
N TYR A 389 23.25 11.10 9.06
CA TYR A 389 23.69 9.70 9.01
C TYR A 389 22.66 8.77 8.37
N GLY A 390 23.11 7.81 7.57
CA GLY A 390 22.28 6.68 7.16
C GLY A 390 22.04 5.75 8.34
N VAL A 391 23.12 5.10 8.80
CA VAL A 391 23.16 4.29 10.01
C VAL A 391 24.27 4.77 10.93
N PHE A 392 23.91 5.05 12.18
CA PHE A 392 24.80 5.48 13.25
C PHE A 392 24.84 4.41 14.33
N LEU A 393 26.05 3.91 14.61
CA LEU A 393 26.33 3.02 15.73
C LEU A 393 27.19 3.75 16.74
N ASP A 394 26.85 3.63 18.02
CA ASP A 394 27.62 4.13 19.16
C ASP A 394 27.68 3.02 20.19
N GLU A 395 28.87 2.57 20.59
CA GLU A 395 29.07 1.49 21.60
C GLU A 395 28.23 0.21 21.34
N THR A 396 27.94 -0.07 20.08
CA THR A 396 27.06 -1.19 19.71
C THR A 396 27.86 -2.49 19.59
N ARG A 397 27.27 -3.60 20.04
CA ARG A 397 27.88 -4.93 20.09
C ARG A 397 27.08 -5.92 19.26
N GLN A 398 27.76 -6.71 18.43
CA GLN A 398 27.14 -7.77 17.60
C GLN A 398 26.09 -7.20 16.63
N ALA A 399 26.43 -6.16 15.89
CA ALA A 399 25.53 -5.54 14.92
C ALA A 399 25.66 -6.17 13.53
N ILE A 400 24.53 -6.48 12.91
CA ILE A 400 24.42 -6.82 11.49
C ILE A 400 23.71 -5.68 10.78
N ILE A 401 24.35 -5.12 9.77
CA ILE A 401 23.81 -4.11 8.87
C ILE A 401 23.86 -4.66 7.45
N ASP A 402 22.71 -4.76 6.80
CA ASP A 402 22.60 -5.36 5.46
C ASP A 402 21.57 -4.60 4.62
N GLY A 403 22.03 -3.93 3.56
CA GLY A 403 21.15 -3.12 2.72
C GLY A 403 20.97 -1.70 3.27
N VAL A 404 21.86 -0.78 2.89
CA VAL A 404 21.71 0.65 3.16
C VAL A 404 21.75 1.44 1.85
N GLN A 405 20.73 2.24 1.59
CA GLN A 405 20.68 3.19 0.49
C GLN A 405 20.67 4.60 1.07
N PHE A 406 21.69 5.39 0.75
CA PHE A 406 21.90 6.70 1.34
C PHE A 406 22.12 7.75 0.25
N ASP A 407 21.32 8.81 0.29
CA ASP A 407 21.49 9.97 -0.58
C ASP A 407 21.90 11.19 0.24
N ALA A 408 23.03 11.79 -0.15
CA ALA A 408 23.48 13.09 0.33
C ALA A 408 23.57 14.09 -0.84
N SER A 409 23.19 15.33 -0.58
CA SER A 409 23.22 16.42 -1.56
C SER A 409 23.90 17.67 -0.98
N SER A 410 23.86 18.79 -1.69
CA SER A 410 24.51 20.04 -1.26
C SER A 410 24.14 20.51 0.16
N ALA A 411 24.97 21.40 0.70
CA ALA A 411 24.83 21.97 2.04
C ALA A 411 24.77 20.90 3.13
N ASN A 412 23.79 21.00 4.03
CA ASN A 412 23.68 20.18 5.24
C ASN A 412 22.84 18.90 5.04
N ASN A 413 22.54 18.50 3.80
CA ASN A 413 21.84 17.25 3.51
C ASN A 413 22.79 16.05 3.43
N GLY A 414 22.90 15.29 4.51
CA GLY A 414 23.65 14.04 4.59
C GLY A 414 25.15 14.25 4.82
N ARG A 415 25.77 13.27 5.46
CA ARG A 415 27.18 13.26 5.85
C ARG A 415 27.78 11.86 5.76
N HIS A 416 27.31 10.88 6.55
CA HIS A 416 27.88 9.53 6.59
C HIS A 416 26.82 8.48 6.30
N MET A 417 27.02 7.63 5.30
CA MET A 417 26.13 6.49 5.08
C MET A 417 26.22 5.52 6.26
N LEU A 418 27.43 5.25 6.74
CA LEU A 418 27.70 4.45 7.93
C LEU A 418 28.67 5.18 8.85
N TYR A 419 28.32 5.25 10.13
CA TYR A 419 29.18 5.79 11.17
C TYR A 419 29.29 4.83 12.35
N VAL A 420 30.47 4.30 12.59
CA VAL A 420 30.79 3.43 13.73
C VAL A 420 31.56 4.27 14.74
N SER A 421 30.94 4.55 15.88
CA SER A 421 31.42 5.49 16.89
C SER A 421 31.94 4.79 18.15
N ARG A 422 32.78 5.52 18.89
CA ARG A 422 33.28 5.09 20.20
C ARG A 422 32.22 5.11 21.28
N GLY A 423 31.38 6.14 21.29
CA GLY A 423 30.56 6.61 22.42
C GLY A 423 31.29 7.54 23.38
N GLY A 424 30.53 8.44 23.98
CA GLY A 424 30.97 9.39 25.01
C GLY A 424 30.16 9.26 26.31
N GLY A 425 29.44 8.15 26.48
CA GLY A 425 28.46 7.95 27.55
C GLY A 425 29.02 7.40 28.85
N GLY A 426 30.31 7.02 28.90
CA GLY A 426 30.90 6.39 30.09
C GLY A 426 30.38 4.97 30.36
N ASN A 427 29.83 4.30 29.33
CA ASN A 427 29.37 2.92 29.44
C ASN A 427 30.56 1.95 29.56
N THR A 428 30.31 0.73 30.04
CA THR A 428 31.34 -0.29 30.30
C THR A 428 32.17 -0.66 29.06
N TYR A 429 31.59 -0.50 27.85
CA TYR A 429 32.22 -0.87 26.59
C TYR A 429 32.69 0.37 25.85
N ASP A 430 33.98 0.40 25.53
CA ASP A 430 34.67 1.56 24.98
C ASP A 430 34.87 1.40 23.46
N GLY A 431 33.78 1.57 22.70
CA GLY A 431 33.71 1.40 21.24
C GLY A 431 32.84 0.24 20.74
N CYS A 432 32.55 0.25 19.44
CA CYS A 432 31.74 -0.80 18.82
C CYS A 432 32.52 -2.11 18.68
N GLN A 433 31.84 -3.25 18.77
CA GLN A 433 32.47 -4.57 18.68
C GLN A 433 31.65 -5.55 17.84
N ASN A 434 32.33 -6.33 16.99
CA ASN A 434 31.71 -7.34 16.15
C ASN A 434 30.62 -6.74 15.24
N THR A 435 31.02 -5.79 14.41
CA THR A 435 30.12 -5.11 13.46
C THR A 435 30.31 -5.70 12.07
N LEU A 436 29.23 -6.19 11.46
CA LEU A 436 29.18 -6.59 10.06
C LEU A 436 28.28 -5.63 9.30
N ALA A 437 28.82 -4.90 8.31
CA ALA A 437 28.07 -4.00 7.45
C ALA A 437 28.29 -4.31 5.98
N VAL A 438 27.24 -4.72 5.27
CA VAL A 438 27.33 -5.18 3.88
C VAL A 438 26.20 -4.64 3.01
N ASN A 439 26.39 -4.71 1.69
CA ASN A 439 25.38 -4.40 0.68
C ASN A 439 24.87 -2.95 0.78
N MET A 440 25.78 -1.98 0.70
CA MET A 440 25.45 -0.56 0.87
C MET A 440 25.72 0.26 -0.39
N ILE A 441 24.91 1.29 -0.62
CA ILE A 441 25.06 2.25 -1.72
C ILE A 441 24.89 3.66 -1.17
N GLY A 442 25.95 4.45 -1.23
CA GLY A 442 25.97 5.85 -0.84
C GLY A 442 26.21 6.74 -2.04
N LYS A 443 25.28 7.66 -2.30
CA LYS A 443 25.38 8.61 -3.42
C LYS A 443 25.47 10.04 -2.90
N TYR A 444 26.52 10.74 -3.31
CA TYR A 444 26.86 12.07 -2.84
C TYR A 444 26.90 13.04 -4.02
N ARG A 445 26.23 14.18 -3.87
CA ARG A 445 26.16 15.22 -4.90
C ARG A 445 26.53 16.57 -4.30
N ASN A 446 27.44 17.30 -4.95
CA ASN A 446 27.80 18.67 -4.59
C ASN A 446 28.18 18.86 -3.11
N LYS A 447 29.03 17.96 -2.60
CA LYS A 447 29.53 17.98 -1.22
C LYS A 447 30.99 18.44 -1.18
N ASP A 448 31.25 19.47 -0.39
CA ASP A 448 32.55 20.15 -0.35
C ASP A 448 33.13 20.16 1.07
N ASN A 449 33.24 18.98 1.69
CA ASN A 449 33.86 18.81 2.99
C ASN A 449 34.45 17.40 3.12
N ARG A 450 35.79 17.28 3.18
CA ARG A 450 36.50 15.98 3.23
C ARG A 450 36.08 15.10 4.41
N ASP A 451 35.60 15.70 5.50
CA ASP A 451 35.18 14.99 6.72
C ASP A 451 33.76 14.40 6.59
N PHE A 452 33.15 14.47 5.40
CA PHE A 452 31.88 13.84 5.06
C PHE A 452 32.15 12.51 4.37
N TRP A 453 32.77 11.61 5.14
CA TRP A 453 33.10 10.25 4.73
C TRP A 453 31.85 9.48 4.29
N GLY A 454 31.94 8.70 3.22
CA GLY A 454 30.99 7.64 2.92
C GLY A 454 30.80 6.72 4.12
N ILE A 455 31.92 6.22 4.63
CA ILE A 455 31.98 5.37 5.83
C ILE A 455 33.02 5.91 6.78
N ASN A 456 32.65 6.09 8.04
CA ASN A 456 33.58 6.48 9.09
C ASN A 456 33.58 5.45 10.22
N VAL A 457 34.72 4.80 10.40
CA VAL A 457 34.96 3.83 11.47
C VAL A 457 35.87 4.47 12.49
N ARG A 458 35.37 4.67 13.70
CA ARG A 458 36.16 5.06 14.86
C ARG A 458 36.48 3.83 15.72
N LYS A 459 36.97 4.07 16.94
CA LYS A 459 37.36 3.04 17.92
C LYS A 459 36.40 1.85 17.88
N SER A 460 36.92 0.73 17.43
CA SER A 460 36.15 -0.50 17.24
C SER A 460 37.04 -1.72 17.13
N THR A 461 36.49 -2.89 17.42
CA THR A 461 37.19 -4.18 17.30
C THR A 461 36.34 -5.14 16.47
N ARG A 462 36.94 -5.77 15.45
CA ARG A 462 36.26 -6.68 14.51
C ARG A 462 35.12 -5.99 13.76
N THR A 463 35.49 -5.02 12.93
CA THR A 463 34.58 -4.30 12.03
C THR A 463 34.80 -4.76 10.60
N LEU A 464 33.78 -5.39 10.01
CA LEU A 464 33.78 -5.91 8.66
C LEU A 464 32.84 -5.07 7.81
N VAL A 465 33.37 -4.48 6.74
CA VAL A 465 32.60 -3.67 5.79
C VAL A 465 32.80 -4.23 4.39
N GLY A 466 31.72 -4.51 3.66
CA GLY A 466 31.88 -5.03 2.31
C GLY A 466 30.72 -4.86 1.35
N ASN A 467 30.91 -5.28 0.11
CA ASN A 467 29.94 -5.20 -0.99
C ASN A 467 29.28 -3.81 -1.05
N THR A 468 30.09 -2.77 -1.16
CA THR A 468 29.62 -1.39 -0.99
C THR A 468 30.05 -0.47 -2.13
N ILE A 469 29.15 0.41 -2.55
CA ILE A 469 29.41 1.47 -3.54
C ILE A 469 29.32 2.83 -2.83
N ILE A 470 30.35 3.66 -2.99
CA ILE A 470 30.37 5.07 -2.60
C ILE A 470 30.61 5.88 -3.86
N GLU A 471 29.64 6.71 -4.25
CA GLU A 471 29.68 7.52 -5.47
C GLU A 471 29.74 9.01 -5.11
N GLY A 472 30.84 9.68 -5.48
CA GLY A 472 30.96 11.14 -5.45
C GLY A 472 31.18 11.77 -4.08
N ALA A 473 31.52 10.99 -3.05
CA ALA A 473 31.74 11.52 -1.71
C ALA A 473 33.00 12.40 -1.66
N PRO A 474 33.05 13.44 -0.82
CA PRO A 474 34.29 14.22 -0.62
C PRO A 474 35.34 13.48 0.23
N GLY A 475 34.95 12.38 0.87
CA GLY A 475 35.82 11.39 1.50
C GLY A 475 35.20 10.00 1.39
N GLY A 476 35.99 8.98 1.07
CA GLY A 476 35.48 7.62 0.86
C GLY A 476 35.28 6.87 2.18
N VAL A 477 36.30 6.13 2.61
CA VAL A 477 36.28 5.36 3.86
C VAL A 477 37.37 5.86 4.81
N SER A 478 37.02 6.05 6.08
CA SER A 478 37.97 6.46 7.12
C SER A 478 38.02 5.46 8.26
N TYR A 479 39.23 5.05 8.61
CA TYR A 479 39.61 4.55 9.92
C TYR A 479 40.09 5.73 10.75
N ASN A 480 39.14 6.39 11.40
CA ASN A 480 39.37 7.60 12.18
C ASN A 480 39.78 7.23 13.62
N VAL A 481 41.05 7.45 13.95
CA VAL A 481 41.65 7.06 15.23
C VAL A 481 41.52 8.09 16.34
N GLU A 482 40.83 9.21 16.12
CA GLU A 482 40.72 10.35 17.07
C GLU A 482 40.34 9.93 18.49
N ASN A 483 39.69 8.79 18.65
CA ASN A 483 39.14 8.33 19.92
C ASN A 483 39.65 6.96 20.39
N GLY A 484 40.65 6.37 19.73
CA GLY A 484 41.30 5.13 20.19
C GLY A 484 41.53 4.11 19.09
N TYR A 485 41.84 2.87 19.51
CA TYR A 485 42.27 1.80 18.59
C TYR A 485 41.15 1.29 17.69
N ILE A 486 41.53 1.02 16.45
CA ILE A 486 40.73 0.28 15.48
C ILE A 486 41.46 -1.02 15.20
N GLU A 487 40.85 -2.13 15.60
CA GLU A 487 41.50 -3.43 15.62
C GLU A 487 40.73 -4.45 14.78
N LYS A 488 41.45 -5.29 14.04
CA LYS A 488 40.86 -6.44 13.34
C LYS A 488 39.78 -6.02 12.33
N SER A 489 40.01 -4.90 11.64
CA SER A 489 39.08 -4.35 10.66
C SER A 489 39.30 -4.93 9.26
N MET A 490 38.24 -5.03 8.46
CA MET A 490 38.34 -5.52 7.09
C MET A 490 37.44 -4.75 6.15
N LEU A 491 37.98 -4.33 5.00
CA LEU A 491 37.20 -3.90 3.83
C LEU A 491 37.25 -4.97 2.74
N PHE A 492 36.10 -5.32 2.15
CA PHE A 492 36.07 -6.28 1.05
C PHE A 492 35.03 -5.94 -0.03
N ASN A 493 35.45 -5.92 -1.30
CA ASN A 493 34.57 -5.65 -2.45
C ASN A 493 33.91 -4.26 -2.38
N LEU A 494 34.72 -3.20 -2.36
CA LEU A 494 34.23 -1.83 -2.38
C LEU A 494 34.53 -1.15 -3.73
N SER A 495 33.58 -0.35 -4.21
CA SER A 495 33.80 0.63 -5.28
C SER A 495 33.66 2.02 -4.67
N VAL A 496 34.74 2.81 -4.68
CA VAL A 496 34.83 4.10 -4.02
C VAL A 496 35.22 5.16 -5.03
N SER A 497 34.35 6.12 -5.29
CA SER A 497 34.62 7.32 -6.09
C SER A 497 34.55 8.55 -5.19
N VAL A 498 35.64 9.32 -5.18
CA VAL A 498 35.81 10.53 -4.37
C VAL A 498 36.11 11.73 -5.25
N LEU A 499 35.45 12.85 -4.96
CA LEU A 499 35.61 14.11 -5.69
C LEU A 499 36.31 15.16 -4.84
N LYS A 500 37.47 15.62 -5.31
CA LYS A 500 38.23 16.72 -4.69
C LYS A 500 37.58 18.05 -5.05
N TYR A 501 37.21 18.82 -4.02
CA TYR A 501 36.42 20.04 -4.16
C TYR A 501 37.24 21.34 -4.04
N GLN A 502 38.49 21.28 -3.57
CA GLN A 502 39.30 22.47 -3.34
C GLN A 502 40.80 22.18 -3.46
N ASN A 503 41.58 23.13 -3.98
CA ASN A 503 43.05 23.08 -3.99
C ASN A 503 43.63 23.20 -2.57
N GLY A 504 44.71 22.45 -2.29
CA GLY A 504 45.37 22.42 -0.98
C GLY A 504 44.63 21.62 0.10
N VAL A 505 43.55 20.92 -0.26
CA VAL A 505 42.81 20.03 0.63
C VAL A 505 42.95 18.59 0.15
N GLY A 506 43.58 17.76 0.99
CA GLY A 506 43.66 16.32 0.74
C GLY A 506 42.32 15.62 0.89
N VAL A 507 41.96 14.82 -0.11
CA VAL A 507 40.80 13.92 -0.11
C VAL A 507 41.27 12.49 -0.32
N TYR A 508 40.53 11.54 0.27
CA TYR A 508 41.00 10.17 0.41
C TYR A 508 39.93 9.18 -0.05
N GLY A 509 40.32 8.23 -0.89
CA GLY A 509 39.50 7.06 -1.20
C GLY A 509 39.32 6.18 0.04
N VAL A 510 40.45 5.73 0.61
CA VAL A 510 40.50 5.09 1.93
C VAL A 510 41.60 5.75 2.76
N THR A 511 41.36 5.99 4.04
CA THR A 511 42.38 6.53 4.93
C THR A 511 42.39 5.84 6.28
N GLN A 512 43.58 5.57 6.77
CA GLN A 512 43.87 5.37 8.18
C GLN A 512 44.42 6.71 8.68
N THR A 513 43.65 7.42 9.50
CA THR A 513 44.05 8.76 9.93
C THR A 513 45.31 8.66 10.77
N TYR A 514 46.34 9.38 10.35
CA TYR A 514 47.62 9.40 11.03
C TYR A 514 47.53 10.16 12.36
N ASP A 515 48.03 9.54 13.42
CA ASP A 515 48.23 10.14 14.73
C ASP A 515 49.73 10.08 15.04
N ALA A 516 50.36 11.25 15.20
CA ALA A 516 51.80 11.36 15.42
C ALA A 516 52.26 10.77 16.77
N SER A 517 51.32 10.54 17.70
CA SER A 517 51.63 9.98 19.02
C SER A 517 51.62 8.45 19.05
N ASP A 518 50.79 7.80 18.23
CA ASP A 518 50.63 6.33 18.23
C ASP A 518 49.87 5.80 17.00
N ASN A 519 50.26 4.62 16.49
CA ASN A 519 49.57 3.97 15.36
C ASN A 519 48.43 3.10 15.87
N LYS A 520 47.24 3.71 15.89
CA LYS A 520 46.04 3.13 16.51
C LYS A 520 45.26 2.17 15.61
N VAL A 521 45.66 1.96 14.36
CA VAL A 521 45.06 0.94 13.47
C VAL A 521 45.94 -0.31 13.48
N THR A 522 45.40 -1.48 13.82
CA THR A 522 46.18 -2.73 13.80
C THR A 522 45.36 -3.95 13.40
N GLY A 523 46.00 -4.90 12.70
CA GLY A 523 45.33 -6.14 12.28
C GLY A 523 44.30 -5.94 11.16
N PHE A 524 44.59 -5.12 10.16
CA PHE A 524 43.64 -4.80 9.08
C PHE A 524 43.83 -5.68 7.84
N LEU A 525 42.74 -6.08 7.19
CA LEU A 525 42.75 -6.83 5.93
C LEU A 525 41.78 -6.18 4.93
N ASP A 526 42.35 -5.47 3.96
CA ASP A 526 41.57 -4.73 2.97
C ASP A 526 41.80 -5.30 1.59
N SER A 527 40.74 -5.77 0.93
CA SER A 527 40.90 -6.40 -0.38
C SER A 527 39.74 -6.21 -1.37
N GLY A 528 40.06 -6.23 -2.67
CA GLY A 528 39.05 -6.11 -3.72
C GLY A 528 38.44 -4.72 -3.75
N LEU A 529 39.29 -3.68 -3.71
CA LEU A 529 38.83 -2.29 -3.70
C LEU A 529 39.11 -1.66 -5.06
N SER A 530 38.09 -1.05 -5.66
CA SER A 530 38.21 -0.14 -6.79
C SER A 530 38.14 1.29 -6.27
N ILE A 531 39.24 2.04 -6.36
CA ILE A 531 39.36 3.37 -5.78
C ILE A 531 39.62 4.39 -6.88
N GLU A 532 38.71 5.34 -7.01
CA GLU A 532 38.81 6.50 -7.88
C GLU A 532 38.81 7.77 -7.05
N VAL A 533 39.79 8.64 -7.27
CA VAL A 533 39.88 9.96 -6.61
C VAL A 533 40.28 10.99 -7.65
N LYS A 534 39.35 11.91 -7.95
CA LYS A 534 39.48 12.87 -9.05
C LYS A 534 39.11 14.29 -8.63
N PRO A 535 39.65 15.32 -9.29
CA PRO A 535 39.10 16.66 -9.20
C PRO A 535 37.61 16.67 -9.58
N LYS A 536 36.82 17.43 -8.82
CA LYS A 536 35.38 17.59 -9.06
C LYS A 536 35.09 18.27 -10.40
N ASP A 537 35.97 19.20 -10.80
CA ASP A 537 35.88 19.96 -12.04
C ASP A 537 37.26 20.51 -12.44
N SER A 538 37.32 21.25 -13.56
CA SER A 538 38.55 21.78 -14.14
C SER A 538 39.21 22.92 -13.34
N THR A 539 38.57 23.44 -12.29
CA THR A 539 39.14 24.51 -11.43
C THR A 539 39.99 23.96 -10.29
N VAL A 540 39.88 22.65 -10.03
CA VAL A 540 40.59 21.93 -8.99
C VAL A 540 41.68 21.07 -9.62
N ASN A 541 42.90 21.13 -9.07
CA ASN A 541 44.03 20.33 -9.55
C ASN A 541 44.03 18.90 -8.98
N GLY A 542 44.84 18.03 -9.58
CA GLY A 542 44.95 16.63 -9.18
C GLY A 542 45.78 16.40 -7.91
N SER A 543 46.60 17.36 -7.49
CA SER A 543 47.39 17.26 -6.25
C SER A 543 46.50 16.97 -5.05
N ASP A 544 47.03 16.25 -4.06
CA ASP A 544 46.32 15.83 -2.84
C ASP A 544 45.07 14.95 -3.06
N CYS A 545 44.90 14.36 -4.25
CA CYS A 545 44.04 13.19 -4.42
C CYS A 545 44.80 11.95 -3.94
N ILE A 546 44.36 11.33 -2.84
CA ILE A 546 45.01 10.16 -2.25
C ILE A 546 44.10 8.93 -2.39
N GLY A 547 44.59 7.87 -3.04
CA GLY A 547 43.84 6.62 -3.19
C GLY A 547 43.66 5.93 -1.84
N TYR A 548 44.75 5.45 -1.27
CA TYR A 548 44.78 4.80 0.04
C TYR A 548 45.88 5.41 0.92
N SER A 549 45.54 5.95 2.09
CA SER A 549 46.50 6.37 3.12
C SER A 549 46.63 5.32 4.22
N VAL A 550 47.82 4.74 4.39
CA VAL A 550 48.13 3.69 5.36
C VAL A 550 48.86 4.28 6.55
N ALA A 551 48.39 4.04 7.77
CA ALA A 551 48.99 4.51 9.02
C ALA A 551 48.95 3.45 10.13
N GLY A 552 48.72 2.19 9.78
CA GLY A 552 48.49 1.09 10.71
C GLY A 552 49.64 0.10 10.79
N THR A 553 49.48 -0.89 11.66
CA THR A 553 50.43 -1.98 11.86
C THR A 553 49.81 -3.35 11.61
N ASN A 554 50.63 -4.34 11.24
CA ASN A 554 50.22 -5.74 11.07
C ASN A 554 49.02 -5.88 10.14
N GLY A 555 49.15 -5.44 8.89
CA GLY A 555 48.03 -5.39 7.95
C GLY A 555 48.37 -5.83 6.54
N ARG A 556 47.33 -6.05 5.75
CA ARG A 556 47.46 -6.39 4.33
C ARG A 556 46.44 -5.62 3.51
N ILE A 557 46.91 -5.07 2.41
CA ILE A 557 46.11 -4.43 1.39
C ILE A 557 46.31 -5.23 0.11
N ALA A 558 45.26 -5.76 -0.48
CA ALA A 558 45.39 -6.66 -1.63
C ALA A 558 44.32 -6.51 -2.72
N ASN A 559 44.65 -6.80 -3.96
CA ASN A 559 43.71 -6.75 -5.10
C ASN A 559 43.06 -5.37 -5.23
N LEU A 560 43.89 -4.34 -5.42
CA LEU A 560 43.44 -2.97 -5.64
C LEU A 560 43.38 -2.64 -7.14
N LEU A 561 42.35 -1.89 -7.52
CA LEU A 561 42.29 -1.15 -8.76
C LEU A 561 42.29 0.33 -8.43
N THR A 562 43.31 1.08 -8.86
CA THR A 562 43.42 2.52 -8.59
C THR A 562 43.26 3.33 -9.87
N ASN A 563 42.36 4.32 -9.82
CA ASN A 563 42.19 5.36 -10.83
C ASN A 563 42.31 6.74 -10.18
N ILE A 564 43.53 7.12 -9.82
CA ILE A 564 43.80 8.39 -9.13
C ILE A 564 44.17 9.46 -10.14
N SER A 565 44.00 10.74 -9.81
CA SER A 565 44.45 11.84 -10.68
C SER A 565 45.93 11.73 -11.06
N THR A 566 46.35 12.34 -12.17
CA THR A 566 47.75 12.31 -12.64
C THR A 566 48.72 12.77 -11.57
N ALA A 567 48.50 13.94 -10.96
CA ALA A 567 49.33 14.46 -9.85
C ALA A 567 49.07 13.78 -8.49
N GLY A 568 48.05 12.92 -8.38
CA GLY A 568 47.66 12.29 -7.13
C GLY A 568 48.58 11.14 -6.73
N THR A 569 48.35 10.61 -5.52
CA THR A 569 49.12 9.52 -4.92
C THR A 569 48.22 8.30 -4.69
N PRO A 570 48.38 7.21 -5.47
CA PRO A 570 47.61 5.98 -5.26
C PRO A 570 47.74 5.39 -3.86
N ILE A 571 48.95 5.27 -3.34
CA ILE A 571 49.19 4.77 -1.98
C ILE A 571 50.14 5.70 -1.24
N LEU A 572 49.66 6.22 -0.12
CA LEU A 572 50.42 7.07 0.80
C LEU A 572 50.73 6.27 2.06
N ILE A 573 52.01 6.09 2.39
CA ILE A 573 52.44 5.40 3.61
C ILE A 573 52.84 6.43 4.65
N GLN A 574 52.09 6.48 5.74
CA GLN A 574 52.27 7.42 6.84
C GLN A 574 53.32 6.92 7.84
N PRO A 575 53.94 7.83 8.62
CA PRO A 575 54.91 7.47 9.63
C PRO A 575 54.34 6.48 10.63
N GLY A 576 55.16 5.55 11.10
CA GLY A 576 54.75 4.54 12.06
C GLY A 576 54.11 3.29 11.46
N THR A 577 53.85 3.27 10.15
CA THR A 577 53.38 2.07 9.44
C THR A 577 54.41 0.94 9.55
N LYS A 578 54.00 -0.22 10.07
CA LYS A 578 54.89 -1.38 10.29
C LYS A 578 54.24 -2.71 9.99
N ASN A 579 55.01 -3.66 9.45
CA ASN A 579 54.53 -5.02 9.14
C ASN A 579 53.30 -5.00 8.22
N VAL A 580 53.43 -4.34 7.06
CA VAL A 580 52.32 -4.20 6.09
C VAL A 580 52.70 -4.82 4.75
N ILE A 581 51.76 -5.58 4.18
CA ILE A 581 51.88 -6.16 2.84
C ILE A 581 50.93 -5.43 1.88
N ILE A 582 51.45 -4.97 0.75
CA ILE A 582 50.71 -4.42 -0.38
C ILE A 582 50.86 -5.39 -1.54
N ASP A 583 49.76 -5.95 -2.02
CA ASP A 583 49.77 -7.15 -2.88
C ASP A 583 48.74 -7.10 -4.00
N GLY A 584 49.17 -7.07 -5.26
CA GLY A 584 48.25 -7.11 -6.39
C GLY A 584 47.54 -5.76 -6.58
N VAL A 585 48.23 -4.81 -7.21
CA VAL A 585 47.66 -3.50 -7.52
C VAL A 585 47.75 -3.25 -9.01
N LEU A 586 46.61 -2.98 -9.64
CA LEU A 586 46.55 -2.44 -10.99
C LEU A 586 46.23 -0.95 -10.90
N ASP A 587 47.16 -0.12 -11.35
CA ASP A 587 47.01 1.32 -11.38
C ASP A 587 46.91 1.81 -12.83
N TYR A 588 45.94 2.69 -13.06
CA TYR A 588 45.83 3.45 -14.28
C TYR A 588 45.36 4.86 -13.98
N THR A 589 45.53 5.77 -14.93
CA THR A 589 45.05 7.14 -14.80
C THR A 589 44.26 7.48 -16.04
N SER A 590 43.02 7.94 -15.85
CA SER A 590 42.13 8.36 -16.95
C SER A 590 41.72 9.83 -16.89
N ASP A 591 42.59 10.73 -16.41
CA ASP A 591 42.37 12.16 -16.55
C ASP A 591 43.21 12.72 -17.70
N ASN A 592 42.65 13.63 -18.49
CA ASN A 592 43.39 14.32 -19.57
C ASN A 592 44.30 15.42 -19.00
N SER A 593 44.88 15.19 -17.82
CA SER A 593 45.71 16.15 -17.10
C SER A 593 47.10 16.23 -17.73
N SER A 594 47.65 17.43 -17.81
CA SER A 594 49.05 17.67 -18.21
C SER A 594 50.01 17.74 -17.01
N GLU A 595 49.52 17.45 -15.81
CA GLU A 595 50.33 17.45 -14.59
C GLU A 595 51.42 16.36 -14.62
N THR A 596 52.45 16.51 -13.79
CA THR A 596 53.45 15.47 -13.62
C THR A 596 52.84 14.24 -12.95
N LEU A 597 53.07 13.07 -13.55
CA LEU A 597 52.58 11.81 -13.02
C LEU A 597 53.23 11.51 -11.65
N GLY A 598 52.40 11.51 -10.58
CA GLY A 598 52.81 11.19 -9.21
C GLY A 598 53.24 9.74 -9.05
N ALA A 599 54.05 9.45 -8.02
CA ALA A 599 54.53 8.10 -7.73
C ALA A 599 53.40 7.17 -7.24
N MET A 600 53.52 5.87 -7.52
CA MET A 600 52.55 4.86 -7.08
C MET A 600 52.47 4.76 -5.55
N ILE A 601 53.63 4.69 -4.88
CA ILE A 601 53.76 4.62 -3.43
C ILE A 601 54.65 5.76 -2.94
N THR A 602 54.13 6.59 -2.03
CA THR A 602 54.90 7.69 -1.41
C THR A 602 55.00 7.49 0.09
N PHE A 603 56.21 7.52 0.63
CA PHE A 603 56.45 7.53 2.08
C PHE A 603 56.48 8.96 2.62
N THR A 604 55.82 9.22 3.73
CA THR A 604 55.80 10.55 4.38
C THR A 604 56.60 10.57 5.68
N GLY A 605 56.83 11.77 6.20
CA GLY A 605 57.61 12.00 7.42
C GLY A 605 59.13 11.99 7.23
N GLY A 606 59.83 11.85 8.36
CA GLY A 606 61.30 11.75 8.46
C GLY A 606 61.85 10.38 8.10
N ALA A 607 63.18 10.24 8.19
CA ALA A 607 63.86 9.01 7.78
C ALA A 607 63.54 7.82 8.72
N GLY A 608 63.29 6.64 8.12
CA GLY A 608 63.11 5.38 8.85
C GLY A 608 61.87 5.29 9.75
N LEU A 609 60.84 6.10 9.50
CA LEU A 609 59.62 6.08 10.30
C LEU A 609 58.68 4.91 9.94
N CYS A 610 58.87 4.27 8.79
CA CYS A 610 58.14 3.07 8.37
C CYS A 610 59.08 1.86 8.38
N ASP A 611 58.57 0.66 8.66
CA ASP A 611 59.40 -0.53 8.73
C ASP A 611 58.69 -1.82 8.28
N ASN A 612 59.46 -2.78 7.77
CA ASN A 612 58.99 -4.09 7.33
C ASN A 612 57.75 -4.01 6.41
N ILE A 613 57.92 -3.32 5.28
CA ILE A 613 56.90 -3.14 4.26
C ILE A 613 57.21 -4.07 3.10
N THR A 614 56.23 -4.84 2.65
CA THR A 614 56.34 -5.69 1.46
C THR A 614 55.43 -5.17 0.37
N VAL A 615 55.96 -4.97 -0.84
CA VAL A 615 55.21 -4.53 -2.02
C VAL A 615 55.40 -5.56 -3.12
N ARG A 616 54.31 -6.11 -3.66
CA ARG A 616 54.38 -7.10 -4.75
C ARG A 616 53.16 -7.05 -5.65
N GLY A 617 53.29 -7.57 -6.86
CA GLY A 617 52.21 -7.68 -7.84
C GLY A 617 51.67 -6.31 -8.28
N VAL A 618 52.52 -5.29 -8.35
CA VAL A 618 52.10 -3.93 -8.73
C VAL A 618 52.36 -3.70 -10.22
N LYS A 619 51.32 -3.34 -10.96
CA LYS A 619 51.39 -2.89 -12.36
C LYS A 619 50.90 -1.45 -12.43
N THR A 620 51.81 -0.53 -12.75
CA THR A 620 51.54 0.92 -12.78
C THR A 620 52.38 1.60 -13.86
N PRO A 621 51.88 2.67 -14.51
CA PRO A 621 52.69 3.55 -15.36
C PRO A 621 53.54 4.55 -14.56
N ARG A 622 53.33 4.66 -13.24
CA ARG A 622 53.96 5.65 -12.36
C ARG A 622 55.37 5.20 -11.94
N LYS A 623 56.21 6.15 -11.50
CA LYS A 623 57.41 5.80 -10.71
C LYS A 623 56.95 5.02 -9.48
N MET A 624 57.54 3.85 -9.23
CA MET A 624 57.09 2.96 -8.16
C MET A 624 57.11 3.63 -6.78
N PHE A 625 58.22 4.31 -6.44
CA PHE A 625 58.42 4.88 -5.12
C PHE A 625 58.85 6.35 -5.16
N ALA A 626 58.39 7.11 -4.17
CA ALA A 626 58.95 8.40 -3.80
C ALA A 626 59.30 8.42 -2.30
N ARG A 627 60.38 9.14 -1.97
CA ARG A 627 60.86 9.36 -0.60
C ARG A 627 61.26 8.07 0.14
N LEU A 628 62.05 7.22 -0.50
CA LEU A 628 62.48 5.92 0.05
C LEU A 628 63.24 6.02 1.39
N THR A 629 63.80 7.18 1.72
CA THR A 629 64.42 7.43 3.03
C THR A 629 63.44 7.23 4.20
N GLY A 630 62.12 7.30 3.98
CA GLY A 630 61.10 7.10 5.00
C GLY A 630 60.93 5.66 5.50
N VAL A 631 61.56 4.65 4.88
CA VAL A 631 61.38 3.22 5.22
C VAL A 631 62.69 2.49 5.49
N THR A 632 62.71 1.60 6.49
CA THR A 632 63.91 0.87 6.95
C THR A 632 63.98 -0.59 6.51
N ASN A 633 62.90 -1.22 6.03
CA ASN A 633 62.99 -2.56 5.43
C ASN A 633 61.89 -2.70 4.39
N LEU A 634 62.25 -2.52 3.11
CA LEU A 634 61.34 -2.61 1.97
C LEU A 634 61.66 -3.86 1.12
N THR A 635 60.74 -4.81 1.16
CA THR A 635 60.75 -6.01 0.30
C THR A 635 59.91 -5.72 -0.94
N VAL A 636 60.47 -6.01 -2.13
CA VAL A 636 59.78 -5.90 -3.42
C VAL A 636 59.78 -7.24 -4.14
N ASP A 637 59.08 -7.42 -5.26
CA ASP A 637 59.06 -8.68 -6.03
C ASP A 637 59.74 -8.60 -7.40
N TYR A 638 60.48 -7.51 -7.64
CA TYR A 638 61.26 -7.31 -8.84
C TYR A 638 62.73 -7.02 -8.50
N THR A 639 63.61 -7.39 -9.42
CA THR A 639 65.05 -7.15 -9.27
C THR A 639 65.37 -5.66 -9.24
N ARG A 640 66.22 -5.24 -8.31
CA ARG A 640 66.73 -3.86 -8.24
C ARG A 640 68.20 -3.83 -8.59
N GLN A 641 68.63 -2.84 -9.38
CA GLN A 641 69.98 -2.79 -9.91
C GLN A 641 70.63 -1.44 -9.67
N ALA A 642 71.95 -1.45 -9.50
CA ALA A 642 72.79 -0.26 -9.50
C ALA A 642 74.10 -0.56 -10.23
N ARG A 643 74.77 0.49 -10.70
CA ARG A 643 76.12 0.39 -11.27
C ARG A 643 77.05 1.31 -10.50
N ILE A 644 78.24 0.82 -10.20
CA ILE A 644 79.31 1.60 -9.58
C ILE A 644 80.47 1.66 -10.55
N THR A 645 80.98 2.87 -10.79
CA THR A 645 82.17 3.10 -11.60
C THR A 645 83.19 3.85 -10.78
N VAL A 646 84.36 3.25 -10.61
CA VAL A 646 85.52 3.84 -9.94
C VAL A 646 86.53 4.26 -11.01
N ALA A 647 86.94 5.51 -10.99
CA ALA A 647 87.98 6.05 -11.86
C ALA A 647 88.89 6.99 -11.05
N SER A 648 90.20 6.76 -11.10
CA SER A 648 91.21 7.58 -10.38
C SER A 648 90.89 7.79 -8.90
N GLY A 649 90.43 6.75 -8.20
CA GLY A 649 90.07 6.81 -6.79
C GLY A 649 88.78 7.55 -6.46
N VAL A 650 87.95 7.88 -7.46
CA VAL A 650 86.63 8.49 -7.29
C VAL A 650 85.56 7.48 -7.70
N ALA A 651 84.62 7.20 -6.79
CA ALA A 651 83.46 6.35 -7.08
C ALA A 651 82.27 7.20 -7.54
N THR A 652 81.65 6.78 -8.64
CA THR A 652 80.37 7.30 -9.15
C THR A 652 79.36 6.15 -9.21
N LYS A 653 78.07 6.48 -9.14
CA LYS A 653 77.00 5.48 -9.15
C LYS A 653 75.87 5.88 -10.09
N PHE A 654 75.27 4.88 -10.72
CA PHE A 654 73.97 4.94 -11.37
C PHE A 654 73.01 4.05 -10.57
N ASP A 655 71.99 4.66 -9.95
CA ASP A 655 71.19 4.01 -8.92
C ASP A 655 69.78 4.61 -8.86
N ASP A 656 68.96 4.27 -9.86
CA ASP A 656 67.58 4.76 -9.98
C ASP A 656 66.64 4.23 -8.87
N HIS A 657 67.10 3.22 -8.13
CA HIS A 657 66.39 2.58 -7.02
C HIS A 657 66.82 3.12 -5.66
N GLU A 658 67.72 4.11 -5.65
CA GLU A 658 68.27 4.76 -4.46
C GLU A 658 68.86 3.74 -3.46
N LEU A 659 69.40 2.60 -3.90
CA LEU A 659 69.89 1.52 -3.05
C LEU A 659 71.13 1.88 -2.23
N ILE A 660 72.05 2.66 -2.80
CA ILE A 660 73.39 2.89 -2.26
C ILE A 660 73.38 4.19 -1.45
N SER A 661 73.76 4.10 -0.17
CA SER A 661 73.99 5.25 0.68
C SER A 661 75.37 5.85 0.41
N THR A 662 76.43 5.13 0.80
CA THR A 662 77.82 5.58 0.68
C THR A 662 78.69 4.51 0.01
N ILE A 663 79.77 4.97 -0.62
CA ILE A 663 80.81 4.11 -1.20
C ILE A 663 82.13 4.56 -0.60
N THR A 664 82.90 3.63 -0.06
CA THR A 664 84.22 3.87 0.50
C THR A 664 85.24 2.98 -0.21
N LEU A 665 86.34 3.57 -0.65
CA LEU A 665 87.41 2.88 -1.36
C LEU A 665 88.60 2.71 -0.42
N SER A 666 89.19 1.51 -0.42
CA SER A 666 90.51 1.26 0.17
C SER A 666 91.48 0.78 -0.91
N SER A 667 92.73 0.52 -0.55
CA SER A 667 93.71 -0.06 -1.46
C SER A 667 93.38 -1.49 -1.90
N THR A 668 92.42 -2.17 -1.24
CA THR A 668 92.10 -3.59 -1.45
C THR A 668 90.62 -3.88 -1.67
N ALA A 669 89.72 -2.93 -1.39
CA ALA A 669 88.28 -3.18 -1.39
C ALA A 669 87.45 -1.96 -1.78
N ILE A 670 86.26 -2.25 -2.30
CA ILE A 670 85.15 -1.32 -2.48
C ILE A 670 84.09 -1.69 -1.45
N THR A 671 83.83 -0.80 -0.49
CA THR A 671 82.80 -0.98 0.53
C THR A 671 81.57 -0.16 0.16
N ILE A 672 80.41 -0.80 0.08
CA ILE A 672 79.14 -0.19 -0.29
C ILE A 672 78.21 -0.31 0.91
N VAL A 673 77.78 0.83 1.44
CA VAL A 673 76.73 0.87 2.47
C VAL A 673 75.40 1.15 1.78
N PHE A 674 74.41 0.31 2.03
CA PHE A 674 73.08 0.47 1.46
C PHE A 674 72.22 1.43 2.28
N ASN A 675 71.29 2.11 1.62
CA ASN A 675 70.27 2.89 2.29
C ASN A 675 69.37 1.97 3.12
N ALA A 676 68.77 2.57 4.16
CA ALA A 676 68.00 1.84 5.15
C ALA A 676 66.92 0.96 4.51
N HIS A 677 66.22 1.42 3.46
CA HIS A 677 65.14 0.65 2.81
C HIS A 677 65.58 -0.68 2.19
N ALA A 678 66.87 -0.87 1.87
CA ALA A 678 67.35 -2.17 1.45
C ALA A 678 67.30 -3.16 2.63
N THR A 679 66.71 -4.34 2.43
CA THR A 679 66.67 -5.36 3.49
C THR A 679 68.03 -6.05 3.61
N GLN A 680 68.36 -6.51 4.82
CA GLN A 680 69.58 -7.29 5.05
C GLN A 680 69.60 -8.55 4.16
N LYS A 681 68.46 -9.24 4.08
CA LYS A 681 68.29 -10.42 3.22
C LYS A 681 68.58 -10.12 1.73
N ALA A 682 68.13 -8.99 1.20
CA ALA A 682 68.39 -8.64 -0.20
C ALA A 682 69.89 -8.40 -0.50
N ILE A 683 70.66 -8.01 0.52
CA ILE A 683 72.10 -7.78 0.41
C ILE A 683 72.87 -9.10 0.54
N GLU A 684 72.39 -10.02 1.38
CA GLU A 684 72.90 -11.40 1.45
C GLU A 684 72.68 -12.15 0.14
N ASP A 685 71.54 -11.93 -0.51
CA ASP A 685 71.18 -12.52 -1.81
C ASP A 685 71.78 -11.74 -3.00
N ALA A 686 72.53 -10.67 -2.79
CA ALA A 686 73.00 -9.80 -3.87
C ALA A 686 74.02 -10.50 -4.79
N SER A 687 74.02 -10.10 -6.06
CA SER A 687 75.01 -10.50 -7.06
C SER A 687 75.81 -9.29 -7.53
N VAL A 688 77.14 -9.47 -7.61
CA VAL A 688 78.07 -8.49 -8.18
C VAL A 688 78.64 -9.06 -9.47
N ARG A 689 78.58 -8.27 -10.54
CA ARG A 689 79.10 -8.61 -11.86
C ARG A 689 80.21 -7.64 -12.27
N PRO A 690 81.40 -8.11 -12.66
CA PRO A 690 82.41 -7.25 -13.23
C PRO A 690 81.97 -6.75 -14.61
N ILE A 691 82.11 -5.45 -14.86
CA ILE A 691 81.93 -4.84 -16.19
C ILE A 691 83.33 -4.54 -16.72
N GLY A 692 84.08 -5.61 -17.00
CA GLY A 692 85.46 -5.55 -17.46
C GLY A 692 86.21 -6.87 -17.25
N ALA A 693 87.48 -6.92 -17.66
CA ALA A 693 88.32 -8.11 -17.59
C ALA A 693 88.99 -8.29 -16.22
N TYR A 694 88.19 -8.56 -15.18
CA TYR A 694 88.64 -8.85 -13.82
C TYR A 694 87.63 -9.72 -13.08
N GLN A 695 88.08 -10.33 -11.98
CA GLN A 695 87.27 -11.14 -11.08
C GLN A 695 86.81 -10.29 -9.89
N VAL A 696 85.65 -10.64 -9.32
CA VAL A 696 85.06 -10.00 -8.15
C VAL A 696 84.84 -11.04 -7.06
N PHE A 697 85.12 -10.67 -5.82
CA PHE A 697 84.87 -11.50 -4.64
C PHE A 697 84.14 -10.66 -3.58
N MET A 698 82.99 -11.13 -3.11
CA MET A 698 82.25 -10.49 -2.03
C MET A 698 82.75 -11.06 -0.70
N SER A 699 83.49 -10.27 0.06
CA SER A 699 84.11 -10.71 1.33
C SER A 699 83.24 -10.49 2.56
N SER A 700 82.20 -9.66 2.46
CA SER A 700 81.19 -9.47 3.53
C SER A 700 79.89 -8.93 2.97
N THR A 701 78.76 -9.37 3.52
CA THR A 701 77.38 -8.93 3.22
C THR A 701 76.61 -8.45 4.47
N ALA A 702 77.30 -8.31 5.61
CA ALA A 702 76.65 -8.02 6.90
C ALA A 702 76.29 -6.53 7.09
N ASN A 703 75.35 -6.24 7.99
CA ASN A 703 75.01 -4.88 8.44
C ASN A 703 74.66 -3.91 7.30
N LYS A 704 73.87 -4.40 6.35
CA LYS A 704 73.49 -3.69 5.12
C LYS A 704 74.69 -3.10 4.37
N THR A 705 75.82 -3.82 4.39
CA THR A 705 77.07 -3.41 3.79
C THR A 705 77.62 -4.54 2.94
N LEU A 706 78.12 -4.20 1.75
CA LEU A 706 78.77 -5.15 0.84
C LEU A 706 80.23 -4.74 0.66
N VAL A 707 81.16 -5.65 0.97
CA VAL A 707 82.60 -5.47 0.77
C VAL A 707 83.06 -6.31 -0.42
N ILE A 708 83.64 -5.65 -1.41
CA ILE A 708 84.01 -6.26 -2.69
C ILE A 708 85.51 -6.12 -2.92
N ASN A 709 86.19 -7.24 -3.13
CA ASN A 709 87.57 -7.29 -3.58
C ASN A 709 87.59 -7.60 -5.09
N THR A 710 88.52 -6.97 -5.81
CA THR A 710 88.69 -7.16 -7.25
C THR A 710 90.08 -7.69 -7.57
N TYR A 711 90.16 -8.57 -8.57
CA TYR A 711 91.40 -9.23 -8.96
C TYR A 711 91.55 -9.23 -10.48
N THR A 712 92.77 -9.20 -10.99
CA THR A 712 93.03 -9.49 -12.41
C THR A 712 92.53 -10.89 -12.77
N ILE A 713 92.40 -11.18 -14.06
CA ILE A 713 92.10 -12.55 -14.54
C ILE A 713 93.14 -13.59 -14.11
N THR A 714 94.35 -13.15 -13.73
CA THR A 714 95.44 -13.97 -13.22
C THR A 714 95.51 -14.03 -11.68
N GLY A 715 94.59 -13.37 -10.97
CA GLY A 715 94.48 -13.45 -9.51
C GLY A 715 95.23 -12.37 -8.71
N ALA A 716 95.77 -11.33 -9.32
CA ALA A 716 96.42 -10.23 -8.59
C ALA A 716 95.39 -9.21 -8.09
N VAL A 717 95.50 -8.75 -6.84
CA VAL A 717 94.58 -7.74 -6.27
C VAL A 717 94.65 -6.45 -7.09
N LEU A 718 93.50 -5.94 -7.51
CA LEU A 718 93.37 -4.63 -8.13
C LEU A 718 93.14 -3.58 -7.04
N ASN A 719 93.86 -2.46 -7.12
CA ASN A 719 93.70 -1.35 -6.18
C ASN A 719 92.63 -0.37 -6.69
N PRO A 720 91.45 -0.27 -6.04
CA PRO A 720 90.38 0.64 -6.46
C PRO A 720 90.77 2.13 -6.43
N LEU A 721 91.79 2.53 -5.67
CA LEU A 721 92.26 3.92 -5.63
C LEU A 721 93.01 4.34 -6.88
N THR A 722 93.58 3.38 -7.63
CA THR A 722 94.43 3.66 -8.79
C THR A 722 93.96 2.98 -10.07
N THR A 723 93.08 1.99 -9.98
CA THR A 723 92.60 1.18 -11.11
C THR A 723 91.16 1.53 -11.44
N ALA A 724 90.84 1.70 -12.73
CA ALA A 724 89.47 1.87 -13.17
C ALA A 724 88.68 0.55 -13.03
N ILE A 725 87.56 0.57 -12.31
CA ILE A 725 86.73 -0.59 -12.01
C ILE A 725 85.26 -0.23 -12.24
N SER A 726 84.46 -1.13 -12.79
CA SER A 726 83.02 -0.97 -12.99
C SER A 726 82.27 -2.23 -12.56
N LEU A 727 81.30 -2.07 -11.66
CA LEU A 727 80.55 -3.19 -11.08
C LEU A 727 79.07 -3.01 -11.35
N GLY A 728 78.43 -4.08 -11.86
CA GLY A 728 76.98 -4.22 -11.88
C GLY A 728 76.53 -4.88 -10.58
N LEU A 729 75.64 -4.24 -9.86
CA LEU A 729 75.06 -4.75 -8.62
C LEU A 729 73.59 -5.10 -8.86
N VAL A 730 73.21 -6.29 -8.43
CA VAL A 730 71.84 -6.82 -8.59
C VAL A 730 71.37 -7.34 -7.24
N LEU A 731 70.29 -6.76 -6.70
CA LEU A 731 69.65 -7.21 -5.46
C LEU A 731 68.40 -8.01 -5.82
N TYR A 732 68.33 -9.22 -5.26
CA TYR A 732 67.16 -10.08 -5.28
C TYR A 732 66.43 -9.92 -3.96
N SER A 733 65.11 -10.09 -3.97
CA SER A 733 64.25 -9.92 -2.80
C SER A 733 63.91 -11.23 -2.09
#